data_AF-A0A9D6RMD2-F1
#
_entry.id   AF-A0A9D6RMD2-F1
#
_cell.length_a   1.000
_cell.length_b   1.000
_cell.length_c   1.000
_cell.angle_alpha   90.00
_cell.angle_beta   90.00
_cell.angle_gamma   90.00
#
_symmetry.space_group_name_H-M   'P 1'
#
loop_
_entity.id
_entity.type
_entity.pdbx_description
1 polymer ?
#
loop_
_entity_poly.entity_id
_entity_poly.type
_entity_poly.pdbx_seq_one_letter_code
_entity_poly.pdbx_strand_id
1 'polypeptide(L)'
;MNRSNLEELRLLLKEQAILPASPGQPVRLRDGSSAPWIFYSWDTTFTEPGARLAGLCLLERLGGFESTQLAGYGYTAMPLVSACVMLGGGRYHGLCVRDARKTHGTCRRIDGPADRNRPVVVIDDSISSGTNMLECVQALEEEGFRVEGGLCLVCFPWRGGLEKLRALGYRVEVLFDIWKDLEQTMPAYIPVHRQLLPESWGDPLPDGLHPAVAARATIERFLSSGKAPRPPSGFDRLYDGRGGVFVSLRERDSDLRLGRDGFWHFEPQDADPCRDLVLAAVKTLRSVPDLRLEDFGSLKIAVTFLGPLEKVTPSELDYWNYGIVVRSRAMDFRMGGALPNTQVFHNDIHQYRHARSTNARILAYEPHDLYRHTLEKCVEPGEYWLPFGTPRDQGPDWVRDETVGTRLCSRARQFLEGLAERREPEGEPLEAQLIPPPVDAVAVSLYRQGLAGCGIAWGETLDGCLRNAAASAFSDPRFQERRQGCSVADLAISVSVLHDREWLGEQPATSKMRPGLDSISVQQGERAALFLPFVPTYYNWSREEVRRQLMYKAGITAGACDWALFLTATWLQRGRRLWPLAFGFPDRGQLARYPASRWPKDAELLAGYIAQQLDDSGIPTYHYFPIAGQRIPTGSVARLVLALGALEEAGRVLDRPDLREAGLRGLETCRQHLQLEEGGTARAFLPGQLPSTMADCLLLEALASAGLTDERCAHLARRVAGLLQPDGAISEHPGARGLAMDHDYMPGSALLALATYARATGAPDALPDLTACLEWYGRRFRIAQPWGMVGWQAQAWTAVHELRPTDEIARFVFEMVDWALEYQHRKSGMFLAELHPEGPGFHTAFLAEGVADAWKLAHSLGATARARRYGHSCREAFRFTQRLIIRPEDTFCMVEPNRAVGGVRGALSVSDVRIDYVGHALRALLKAVRVR
;
A
#
# COMPACT_ATOMS: atom_id res chain seq x y z
N MET A 1 -21.12 -39.92 -7.43
CA MET A 1 -22.04 -38.88 -7.92
C MET A 1 -23.20 -39.51 -8.64
N ASN A 2 -24.38 -39.51 -8.02
CA ASN A 2 -25.60 -39.80 -8.78
C ASN A 2 -25.84 -38.62 -9.73
N ARG A 3 -25.32 -38.73 -10.95
CA ARG A 3 -25.32 -37.65 -11.96
C ARG A 3 -26.74 -37.13 -12.23
N SER A 4 -27.76 -37.95 -12.02
CA SER A 4 -29.18 -37.54 -12.16
C SER A 4 -29.55 -36.46 -11.15
N ASN A 5 -29.29 -36.68 -9.85
CA ASN A 5 -29.70 -35.75 -8.79
C ASN A 5 -29.01 -34.39 -8.91
N LEU A 6 -27.72 -34.38 -9.28
CA LEU A 6 -26.97 -33.14 -9.43
C LEU A 6 -27.50 -32.32 -10.62
N GLU A 7 -27.82 -32.98 -11.74
CA GLU A 7 -28.36 -32.30 -12.91
C GLU A 7 -29.79 -31.79 -12.67
N GLU A 8 -30.64 -32.58 -12.01
CA GLU A 8 -31.99 -32.16 -11.62
C GLU A 8 -31.95 -30.95 -10.68
N LEU A 9 -31.04 -30.94 -9.69
CA LEU A 9 -30.84 -29.80 -8.81
C LEU A 9 -30.36 -28.56 -9.58
N ARG A 10 -29.42 -28.75 -10.52
CA ARG A 10 -28.90 -27.66 -11.37
C ARG A 10 -30.03 -26.99 -12.16
N LEU A 11 -30.91 -27.78 -12.78
CA LEU A 11 -32.05 -27.30 -13.54
C LEU A 11 -33.05 -26.55 -12.65
N LEU A 12 -33.38 -27.08 -11.47
CA LEU A 12 -34.27 -26.41 -10.53
C LEU A 12 -33.70 -25.07 -10.03
N LEU A 13 -32.42 -25.02 -9.67
CA LEU A 13 -31.77 -23.78 -9.24
C LEU A 13 -31.75 -22.74 -10.36
N LYS A 14 -31.48 -23.17 -11.60
CA LYS A 14 -31.49 -22.28 -12.77
C LYS A 14 -32.87 -21.68 -13.03
N GLU A 15 -33.93 -22.46 -12.85
CA GLU A 15 -35.31 -22.03 -13.11
C GLU A 15 -35.89 -21.18 -11.97
N GLN A 16 -35.61 -21.54 -10.72
CA GLN A 16 -36.32 -21.00 -9.55
C GLN A 16 -35.46 -20.10 -8.67
N ALA A 17 -34.14 -20.33 -8.58
CA ALA A 17 -33.28 -19.58 -7.66
C ALA A 17 -32.69 -18.30 -8.26
N ILE A 18 -33.08 -17.92 -9.47
CA ILE A 18 -32.67 -16.67 -10.12
C ILE A 18 -33.85 -15.70 -10.09
N LEU A 19 -33.83 -14.79 -9.12
CA LEU A 19 -34.91 -13.84 -8.92
C LEU A 19 -34.64 -12.53 -9.70
N PRO A 20 -35.38 -12.22 -10.78
CA PRO A 20 -35.20 -10.99 -11.54
C PRO A 20 -35.75 -9.77 -10.80
N ALA A 21 -35.12 -8.62 -11.00
CA ALA A 21 -35.63 -7.35 -10.52
C ALA A 21 -36.87 -6.91 -11.33
N SER A 22 -37.87 -6.38 -10.64
CA SER A 22 -39.04 -5.74 -11.25
C SER A 22 -39.42 -4.47 -10.48
N PRO A 23 -40.26 -3.57 -11.05
CA PRO A 23 -40.72 -2.38 -10.33
C PRO A 23 -41.39 -2.68 -8.97
N GLY A 24 -42.09 -3.81 -8.85
CA GLY A 24 -42.72 -4.26 -7.60
C GLY A 24 -41.80 -5.09 -6.69
N GLN A 25 -40.65 -5.54 -7.21
CA GLN A 25 -39.67 -6.34 -6.49
C GLN A 25 -38.26 -5.87 -6.85
N PRO A 26 -37.84 -4.71 -6.32
CA PRO A 26 -36.52 -4.18 -6.60
C PRO A 26 -35.46 -5.06 -5.94
N VAL A 27 -34.45 -5.47 -6.71
CA VAL A 27 -33.26 -6.14 -6.18
C VAL A 27 -32.18 -5.09 -5.95
N ARG A 28 -31.63 -5.05 -4.74
CA ARG A 28 -30.54 -4.15 -4.36
C ARG A 28 -29.34 -4.94 -3.86
N LEU A 29 -28.16 -4.50 -4.27
CA LEU A 29 -26.90 -4.96 -3.70
C LEU A 29 -26.71 -4.36 -2.30
N ARG A 30 -25.74 -4.88 -1.53
CA ARG A 30 -25.41 -4.36 -0.19
C ARG A 30 -25.04 -2.88 -0.17
N ASP A 31 -24.58 -2.32 -1.28
CA ASP A 31 -24.25 -0.90 -1.44
C ASP A 31 -25.46 -0.02 -1.84
N GLY A 32 -26.66 -0.61 -1.92
CA GLY A 32 -27.91 0.07 -2.28
C GLY A 32 -28.18 0.20 -3.77
N SER A 33 -27.21 -0.12 -4.63
CA SER A 33 -27.38 -0.09 -6.09
C SER A 33 -28.33 -1.17 -6.58
N SER A 34 -29.03 -0.89 -7.68
CA SER A 34 -29.94 -1.87 -8.30
C SER A 34 -29.16 -2.97 -9.02
N ALA A 35 -29.62 -4.21 -8.88
CA ALA A 35 -29.13 -5.34 -9.68
C ALA A 35 -30.26 -5.89 -10.56
N PRO A 36 -29.95 -6.46 -11.74
CA PRO A 36 -30.97 -7.04 -12.61
C PRO A 36 -31.58 -8.32 -12.04
N TRP A 37 -30.89 -9.00 -11.14
CA TRP A 37 -31.34 -10.24 -10.47
C TRP A 37 -30.52 -10.50 -9.21
N ILE A 38 -30.98 -11.42 -8.36
CA ILE A 38 -30.24 -11.99 -7.23
C ILE A 38 -30.39 -13.51 -7.20
N PHE A 39 -29.35 -14.21 -6.73
CA PHE A 39 -29.48 -15.62 -6.40
C PHE A 39 -30.25 -15.76 -5.09
N TYR A 40 -31.42 -16.38 -5.16
CA TYR A 40 -32.35 -16.54 -4.05
C TYR A 40 -32.73 -18.01 -3.93
N SER A 41 -31.91 -18.77 -3.20
CA SER A 41 -32.03 -20.23 -3.10
C SER A 41 -33.37 -20.73 -2.55
N TRP A 42 -34.08 -19.89 -1.79
CA TRP A 42 -35.29 -20.25 -1.06
C TRP A 42 -36.44 -20.72 -1.95
N ASP A 43 -36.60 -20.12 -3.12
CA ASP A 43 -37.64 -20.52 -4.08
C ASP A 43 -37.43 -21.98 -4.53
N THR A 44 -36.19 -22.48 -4.47
CA THR A 44 -35.88 -23.91 -4.68
C THR A 44 -35.88 -24.69 -3.38
N THR A 45 -35.13 -24.25 -2.35
CA THR A 45 -34.83 -25.04 -1.15
C THR A 45 -35.99 -25.15 -0.16
N PHE A 46 -37.06 -24.36 -0.33
CA PHE A 46 -38.32 -24.53 0.42
C PHE A 46 -39.38 -25.36 -0.32
N THR A 47 -38.98 -26.09 -1.36
CA THR A 47 -39.80 -27.12 -2.00
C THR A 47 -39.32 -28.52 -1.59
N GLU A 48 -40.20 -29.51 -1.58
CA GLU A 48 -39.79 -30.91 -1.31
C GLU A 48 -38.72 -31.38 -2.30
N PRO A 49 -38.87 -31.22 -3.63
CA PRO A 49 -37.87 -31.68 -4.58
C PRO A 49 -36.54 -30.96 -4.42
N GLY A 50 -36.55 -29.63 -4.26
CA GLY A 50 -35.34 -28.83 -4.14
C GLY A 50 -34.57 -29.10 -2.85
N ALA A 51 -35.26 -29.15 -1.70
CA ALA A 51 -34.63 -29.50 -0.42
C ALA A 51 -34.06 -30.92 -0.45
N ARG A 52 -34.81 -31.89 -1.00
CA ARG A 52 -34.38 -33.29 -1.09
C ARG A 52 -33.15 -33.44 -1.97
N LEU A 53 -33.17 -32.86 -3.17
CA LEU A 53 -32.05 -32.94 -4.12
C LEU A 53 -30.81 -32.21 -3.59
N ALA A 54 -30.97 -31.03 -3.00
CA ALA A 54 -29.88 -30.30 -2.35
C ALA A 54 -29.27 -31.12 -1.22
N GLY A 55 -30.09 -31.67 -0.31
CA GLY A 55 -29.63 -32.52 0.78
C GLY A 55 -28.87 -33.75 0.30
N LEU A 56 -29.37 -34.48 -0.70
CA LEU A 56 -28.68 -35.65 -1.26
C LEU A 56 -27.33 -35.28 -1.89
N CYS A 57 -27.26 -34.18 -2.65
CA CYS A 57 -26.02 -33.74 -3.27
C CYS A 57 -24.99 -33.26 -2.23
N LEU A 58 -25.44 -32.52 -1.21
CA LEU A 58 -24.59 -32.08 -0.11
C LEU A 58 -24.07 -33.27 0.71
N LEU A 59 -24.93 -34.24 1.05
CA LEU A 59 -24.55 -35.45 1.80
C LEU A 59 -23.46 -36.26 1.10
N GLU A 60 -23.49 -36.32 -0.23
CA GLU A 60 -22.44 -36.98 -1.00
C GLU A 60 -21.08 -36.31 -0.80
N ARG A 61 -21.03 -34.97 -0.82
CA ARG A 61 -19.80 -34.20 -0.57
C ARG A 61 -19.35 -34.27 0.89
N LEU A 62 -20.32 -34.22 1.82
CA LEU A 62 -20.08 -34.37 3.26
C LEU A 62 -19.44 -35.71 3.62
N GLY A 63 -19.63 -36.75 2.79
CA GLY A 63 -18.94 -38.04 2.97
C GLY A 63 -17.41 -37.92 2.95
N GLY A 64 -16.86 -36.86 2.36
CA GLY A 64 -15.43 -36.58 2.40
C GLY A 64 -14.95 -35.88 3.68
N PHE A 65 -15.84 -35.36 4.52
CA PHE A 65 -15.51 -34.65 5.75
C PHE A 65 -15.53 -35.59 6.97
N GLU A 66 -14.68 -35.32 7.96
CA GLU A 66 -14.66 -36.06 9.24
C GLU A 66 -15.86 -35.69 10.13
N SER A 67 -16.26 -34.43 10.05
CA SER A 67 -17.33 -33.86 10.87
C SER A 67 -18.69 -34.49 10.59
N THR A 68 -19.50 -34.58 11.65
CA THR A 68 -20.93 -34.88 11.55
C THR A 68 -21.81 -33.78 12.17
N GLN A 69 -21.23 -32.60 12.39
CA GLN A 69 -21.94 -31.42 12.88
C GLN A 69 -21.99 -30.38 11.77
N LEU A 70 -23.20 -30.00 11.38
CA LEU A 70 -23.45 -29.10 10.27
C LEU A 70 -23.96 -27.77 10.81
N ALA A 71 -23.19 -26.69 10.62
CA ALA A 71 -23.56 -25.37 11.08
C ALA A 71 -24.05 -24.51 9.91
N GLY A 72 -25.16 -23.81 10.09
CA GLY A 72 -25.53 -22.71 9.18
C GLY A 72 -25.50 -21.37 9.91
N TYR A 73 -25.14 -20.32 9.18
CA TYR A 73 -25.09 -18.95 9.70
C TYR A 73 -26.40 -18.21 9.44
N GLY A 74 -26.97 -17.64 10.49
CA GLY A 74 -28.31 -17.06 10.43
C GLY A 74 -29.36 -18.10 10.05
N TYR A 75 -30.32 -17.70 9.23
CA TYR A 75 -31.48 -18.54 8.86
C TYR A 75 -31.42 -19.04 7.40
N THR A 76 -30.61 -18.44 6.53
CA THR A 76 -30.56 -18.74 5.08
C THR A 76 -30.22 -20.20 4.78
N ALA A 77 -29.22 -20.74 5.48
CA ALA A 77 -28.73 -22.11 5.25
C ALA A 77 -29.54 -23.21 5.98
N MET A 78 -30.52 -22.84 6.82
CA MET A 78 -31.26 -23.79 7.65
C MET A 78 -32.08 -24.83 6.88
N PRO A 79 -32.67 -24.52 5.70
CA PRO A 79 -33.32 -25.54 4.87
C PRO A 79 -32.34 -26.64 4.44
N LEU A 80 -31.11 -26.26 4.09
CA LEU A 80 -30.06 -27.19 3.67
C LEU A 80 -29.55 -28.06 4.83
N VAL A 81 -29.29 -27.43 5.97
CA VAL A 81 -28.90 -28.15 7.20
C VAL A 81 -29.97 -29.16 7.59
N SER A 82 -31.24 -28.73 7.59
CA SER A 82 -32.39 -29.60 7.94
C SER A 82 -32.53 -30.76 6.98
N ALA A 83 -32.40 -30.52 5.66
CA ALA A 83 -32.43 -31.57 4.65
C ALA A 83 -31.32 -32.60 4.85
N CYS A 84 -30.09 -32.16 5.13
CA CYS A 84 -28.96 -33.05 5.40
C CYS A 84 -29.17 -33.88 6.68
N VAL A 85 -29.71 -33.28 7.75
CA VAL A 85 -30.01 -34.00 8.99
C VAL A 85 -31.09 -35.06 8.76
N MET A 86 -32.18 -34.71 8.06
CA MET A 86 -33.30 -35.61 7.77
C MET A 86 -32.89 -36.79 6.87
N LEU A 87 -32.13 -36.51 5.82
CA LEU A 87 -31.74 -37.52 4.82
C LEU A 87 -30.46 -38.27 5.20
N GLY A 88 -29.71 -37.77 6.17
CA GLY A 88 -28.39 -38.26 6.56
C GLY A 88 -28.37 -39.56 7.37
N GLY A 89 -29.50 -40.29 7.44
CA GLY A 89 -29.58 -41.59 8.10
C GLY A 89 -29.19 -41.57 9.58
N GLY A 90 -29.42 -40.46 10.29
CA GLY A 90 -29.06 -40.28 11.69
C GLY A 90 -27.58 -39.94 11.96
N ARG A 91 -26.74 -39.81 10.92
CA ARG A 91 -25.31 -39.49 11.08
C ARG A 91 -25.07 -38.03 11.49
N TYR A 92 -25.88 -37.09 11.01
CA TYR A 92 -25.59 -35.65 11.10
C TYR A 92 -26.49 -34.92 12.11
N HIS A 93 -25.94 -33.92 12.79
CA HIS A 93 -26.67 -32.99 13.65
C HIS A 93 -26.51 -31.55 13.17
N GLY A 94 -27.58 -30.76 13.29
CA GLY A 94 -27.61 -29.36 12.85
C GLY A 94 -27.34 -28.37 13.97
N LEU A 95 -26.54 -27.34 13.67
CA LEU A 95 -26.26 -26.19 14.52
C LEU A 95 -26.71 -24.90 13.82
N CYS A 96 -27.26 -23.96 14.57
CA CYS A 96 -27.58 -22.61 14.08
C CYS A 96 -26.66 -21.60 14.77
N VAL A 97 -25.83 -20.94 13.98
CA VAL A 97 -24.93 -19.87 14.44
C VAL A 97 -25.60 -18.53 14.19
N ARG A 98 -25.81 -17.76 15.26
CA ARG A 98 -26.48 -16.47 15.20
C ARG A 98 -25.49 -15.35 14.88
N ASP A 99 -26.01 -14.32 14.23
CA ASP A 99 -25.35 -13.03 14.02
C ASP A 99 -24.96 -12.38 15.36
N ALA A 100 -25.90 -12.37 16.32
CA ALA A 100 -25.71 -11.86 17.66
C ALA A 100 -26.08 -12.88 18.73
N ARG A 101 -25.37 -12.80 19.87
CA ARG A 101 -25.70 -13.58 21.08
C ARG A 101 -27.10 -13.20 21.55
N LYS A 102 -27.91 -14.20 21.93
CA LYS A 102 -29.23 -13.94 22.53
C LYS A 102 -29.06 -13.08 23.79
N THR A 103 -29.89 -12.05 23.92
CA THR A 103 -29.91 -11.18 25.11
C THR A 103 -30.72 -11.77 26.26
N HIS A 104 -31.59 -12.74 25.97
CA HIS A 104 -32.47 -13.42 26.92
C HIS A 104 -32.60 -14.92 26.54
N GLY A 105 -33.00 -15.79 27.47
CA GLY A 105 -33.10 -17.24 27.23
C GLY A 105 -31.77 -17.96 27.42
N THR A 106 -31.35 -18.79 26.45
CA THR A 106 -30.09 -19.56 26.56
C THR A 106 -28.82 -18.69 26.59
N CYS A 107 -28.93 -17.41 26.18
CA CYS A 107 -27.81 -16.48 26.04
C CYS A 107 -26.64 -17.03 25.21
N ARG A 108 -26.91 -18.02 24.35
CA ARG A 108 -25.94 -18.65 23.45
C ARG A 108 -25.92 -17.94 22.09
N ARG A 109 -24.76 -17.98 21.44
CA ARG A 109 -24.61 -17.62 20.02
C ARG A 109 -24.83 -18.83 19.09
N ILE A 110 -24.63 -20.04 19.61
CA ILE A 110 -24.78 -21.31 18.88
C ILE A 110 -25.92 -22.12 19.51
N ASP A 111 -26.95 -22.42 18.72
CA ASP A 111 -28.08 -23.26 19.12
C ASP A 111 -27.96 -24.67 18.46
N GLY A 112 -28.43 -25.71 19.15
CA GLY A 112 -28.38 -27.11 18.69
C GLY A 112 -27.61 -28.05 19.64
N PRO A 113 -27.60 -29.37 19.37
CA PRO A 113 -26.88 -30.38 20.17
C PRO A 113 -25.37 -30.37 19.85
N ALA A 114 -24.70 -29.28 20.21
CA ALA A 114 -23.29 -29.05 19.88
C ALA A 114 -22.32 -29.83 20.77
N ASP A 115 -21.32 -30.47 20.15
CA ASP A 115 -20.20 -31.16 20.78
C ASP A 115 -18.88 -30.50 20.37
N ARG A 116 -18.15 -29.96 21.34
CA ARG A 116 -16.88 -29.24 21.11
C ARG A 116 -15.72 -30.16 20.76
N ASN A 117 -15.83 -31.45 21.09
CA ASN A 117 -14.77 -32.42 20.83
C ASN A 117 -14.77 -32.92 19.39
N ARG A 118 -15.75 -32.49 18.58
CA ARG A 118 -15.93 -32.93 17.19
C ARG A 118 -15.87 -31.74 16.25
N PRO A 119 -15.30 -31.90 15.05
CA PRO A 119 -15.23 -30.81 14.09
C PRO A 119 -16.61 -30.43 13.56
N VAL A 120 -16.71 -29.25 12.96
CA VAL A 120 -17.94 -28.69 12.35
C VAL A 120 -17.68 -28.34 10.88
N VAL A 121 -18.67 -28.61 10.00
CA VAL A 121 -18.72 -28.09 8.62
C VAL A 121 -19.77 -26.99 8.53
N VAL A 122 -19.41 -25.86 7.93
CA VAL A 122 -20.36 -24.77 7.64
C VAL A 122 -21.12 -25.07 6.33
N ILE A 123 -22.44 -25.08 6.37
CA ILE A 123 -23.30 -25.18 5.20
C ILE A 123 -23.81 -23.79 4.84
N ASP A 124 -23.75 -23.45 3.55
CA ASP A 124 -24.33 -22.21 3.02
C ASP A 124 -25.01 -22.44 1.67
N ASP A 125 -25.89 -21.53 1.26
CA ASP A 125 -26.51 -21.61 -0.06
C ASP A 125 -25.57 -21.09 -1.16
N SER A 126 -24.79 -20.07 -0.85
CA SER A 126 -23.93 -19.40 -1.81
C SER A 126 -22.69 -18.78 -1.18
N ILE A 127 -21.60 -18.74 -1.95
CA ILE A 127 -20.37 -18.05 -1.54
C ILE A 127 -19.93 -17.04 -2.59
N SER A 128 -19.88 -15.77 -2.16
CA SER A 128 -19.37 -14.64 -2.96
C SER A 128 -18.12 -14.04 -2.33
N SER A 129 -18.23 -13.00 -1.49
CA SER A 129 -17.09 -12.45 -0.75
C SER A 129 -16.55 -13.37 0.36
N GLY A 130 -17.30 -14.41 0.73
CA GLY A 130 -17.00 -15.31 1.85
C GLY A 130 -17.23 -14.72 3.24
N THR A 131 -17.80 -13.52 3.33
CA THR A 131 -18.01 -12.80 4.60
C THR A 131 -18.82 -13.63 5.61
N ASN A 132 -20.01 -14.08 5.23
CA ASN A 132 -20.91 -14.81 6.14
C ASN A 132 -20.30 -16.14 6.62
N MET A 133 -19.70 -16.91 5.70
CA MET A 133 -19.05 -18.17 6.06
C MET A 133 -17.87 -17.93 7.01
N LEU A 134 -17.06 -16.90 6.79
CA LEU A 134 -15.96 -16.57 7.68
C LEU A 134 -16.44 -16.08 9.05
N GLU A 135 -17.50 -15.28 9.11
CA GLU A 135 -18.12 -14.85 10.38
C GLU A 135 -18.65 -16.06 11.16
N CYS A 136 -19.23 -17.05 10.47
CA CYS A 136 -19.66 -18.31 11.05
C CYS A 136 -18.48 -19.10 11.63
N VAL A 137 -17.42 -19.26 10.84
CA VAL A 137 -16.17 -19.92 11.26
C VAL A 137 -15.60 -19.24 12.50
N GLN A 138 -15.49 -17.91 12.49
CA GLN A 138 -14.97 -17.14 13.62
C GLN A 138 -15.84 -17.33 14.87
N ALA A 139 -17.16 -17.25 14.73
CA ALA A 139 -18.08 -17.46 15.85
C ALA A 139 -17.98 -18.88 16.46
N LEU A 140 -17.70 -19.89 15.63
CA LEU A 140 -17.48 -21.27 16.07
C LEU A 140 -16.12 -21.42 16.78
N GLU A 141 -15.03 -20.91 16.19
CA GLU A 141 -13.68 -20.99 16.77
C GLU A 141 -13.57 -20.19 18.08
N GLU A 142 -14.21 -19.02 18.18
CA GLU A 142 -14.31 -18.22 19.42
C GLU A 142 -15.00 -18.97 20.57
N GLU A 143 -15.88 -19.92 20.26
CA GLU A 143 -16.60 -20.77 21.23
C GLU A 143 -15.91 -22.14 21.45
N GLY A 144 -14.71 -22.32 20.89
CA GLY A 144 -13.84 -23.49 21.08
C GLY A 144 -14.12 -24.66 20.13
N PHE A 145 -14.83 -24.45 19.02
CA PHE A 145 -15.05 -25.50 18.02
C PHE A 145 -13.90 -25.54 17.00
N ARG A 146 -13.52 -26.76 16.58
CA ARG A 146 -12.67 -26.96 15.39
C ARG A 146 -13.53 -26.90 14.13
N VAL A 147 -13.25 -25.97 13.22
CA VAL A 147 -13.95 -25.87 11.94
C VAL A 147 -13.14 -26.57 10.85
N GLU A 148 -13.71 -27.61 10.26
CA GLU A 148 -13.06 -28.38 9.19
C GLU A 148 -13.08 -27.62 7.86
N GLY A 149 -14.20 -26.94 7.59
CA GLY A 149 -14.38 -26.18 6.36
C GLY A 149 -15.83 -25.82 6.09
N GLY A 150 -16.18 -25.67 4.82
CA GLY A 150 -17.52 -25.31 4.40
C GLY A 150 -17.95 -25.92 3.07
N LEU A 151 -19.25 -26.00 2.87
CA LEU A 151 -19.88 -26.53 1.67
C LEU A 151 -21.03 -25.61 1.24
N CYS A 152 -20.98 -25.15 -0.01
CA CYS A 152 -22.02 -24.29 -0.59
C CYS A 152 -22.70 -24.95 -1.79
N LEU A 153 -23.97 -24.61 -2.04
CA LEU A 153 -24.58 -24.99 -3.33
C LEU A 153 -23.91 -24.25 -4.47
N VAL A 154 -23.81 -22.92 -4.40
CA VAL A 154 -23.38 -22.08 -5.51
C VAL A 154 -22.18 -21.22 -5.14
N CYS A 155 -21.22 -21.04 -6.05
CA CYS A 155 -20.16 -20.06 -5.90
C CYS A 155 -20.29 -18.94 -6.92
N PHE A 156 -19.82 -17.75 -6.53
CA PHE A 156 -19.54 -16.63 -7.41
C PHE A 156 -18.02 -16.52 -7.56
N PRO A 157 -17.41 -17.17 -8.57
CA PRO A 157 -15.97 -17.12 -8.80
C PRO A 157 -15.43 -15.69 -8.86
N TRP A 158 -14.17 -15.52 -8.46
CA TRP A 158 -13.44 -14.24 -8.51
C TRP A 158 -14.01 -13.13 -7.61
N ARG A 159 -14.93 -13.50 -6.70
CA ARG A 159 -15.42 -12.61 -5.63
C ARG A 159 -14.61 -12.69 -4.34
N GLY A 160 -13.64 -13.61 -4.25
CA GLY A 160 -12.63 -13.68 -3.20
C GLY A 160 -12.96 -14.58 -2.00
N GLY A 161 -14.20 -15.07 -1.88
CA GLY A 161 -14.62 -15.87 -0.73
C GLY A 161 -13.94 -17.23 -0.65
N LEU A 162 -13.89 -17.96 -1.77
CA LEU A 162 -13.25 -19.27 -1.85
C LEU A 162 -11.74 -19.17 -1.62
N GLU A 163 -11.10 -18.19 -2.26
CA GLU A 163 -9.68 -17.94 -2.17
C GLU A 163 -9.28 -17.60 -0.73
N LYS A 164 -10.04 -16.71 -0.08
CA LYS A 164 -9.78 -16.31 1.32
C LYS A 164 -9.84 -17.51 2.29
N LEU A 165 -10.89 -18.32 2.23
CA LEU A 165 -11.04 -19.47 3.13
C LEU A 165 -9.99 -20.56 2.86
N ARG A 166 -9.71 -20.87 1.59
CA ARG A 166 -8.68 -21.85 1.22
C ARG A 166 -7.26 -21.40 1.57
N ALA A 167 -6.97 -20.10 1.50
CA ALA A 167 -5.70 -19.53 1.96
C ALA A 167 -5.52 -19.62 3.48
N LEU A 168 -6.61 -19.68 4.25
CA LEU A 168 -6.62 -20.00 5.69
C LEU A 168 -6.58 -21.52 5.96
N GLY A 169 -6.57 -22.33 4.89
CA GLY A 169 -6.49 -23.78 4.93
C GLY A 169 -7.84 -24.49 5.10
N TYR A 170 -8.96 -23.78 5.15
CA TYR A 170 -10.27 -24.41 5.22
C TYR A 170 -10.57 -25.18 3.93
N ARG A 171 -11.11 -26.38 4.07
CA ARG A 171 -11.64 -27.13 2.94
C ARG A 171 -12.98 -26.53 2.53
N VAL A 172 -13.02 -25.88 1.37
CA VAL A 172 -14.28 -25.34 0.84
C VAL A 172 -14.66 -26.05 -0.45
N GLU A 173 -15.80 -26.72 -0.41
CA GLU A 173 -16.43 -27.38 -1.56
C GLU A 173 -17.67 -26.60 -2.02
N VAL A 174 -17.94 -26.67 -3.32
CA VAL A 174 -19.08 -26.03 -3.96
C VAL A 174 -19.68 -26.99 -4.98
N LEU A 175 -20.99 -26.95 -5.17
CA LEU A 175 -21.65 -27.81 -6.17
C LEU A 175 -21.66 -27.18 -7.56
N PHE A 176 -21.95 -25.88 -7.65
CA PHE A 176 -22.15 -25.16 -8.92
C PHE A 176 -21.46 -23.81 -8.97
N ASP A 177 -21.01 -23.44 -10.17
CA ASP A 177 -20.59 -22.09 -10.57
C ASP A 177 -21.79 -21.31 -11.13
N ILE A 178 -22.08 -20.13 -10.59
CA ILE A 178 -23.21 -19.29 -11.03
C ILE A 178 -23.15 -18.90 -12.51
N TRP A 179 -21.95 -18.67 -13.06
CA TRP A 179 -21.75 -18.24 -14.44
C TRP A 179 -21.78 -19.44 -15.39
N LYS A 180 -21.03 -20.49 -15.04
CA LYS A 180 -20.82 -21.65 -15.91
C LYS A 180 -21.94 -22.67 -15.82
N ASP A 181 -22.36 -23.06 -14.61
CA ASP A 181 -23.25 -24.20 -14.42
C ASP A 181 -24.73 -23.77 -14.36
N LEU A 182 -25.00 -22.57 -13.82
CA LEU A 182 -26.35 -21.97 -13.81
C LEU A 182 -26.60 -21.02 -15.00
N GLU A 183 -25.64 -20.94 -15.93
CA GLU A 183 -25.75 -20.23 -17.21
C GLU A 183 -26.20 -18.76 -17.09
N GLN A 184 -25.79 -18.08 -16.01
CA GLN A 184 -26.05 -16.65 -15.86
C GLN A 184 -25.07 -15.84 -16.69
N THR A 185 -25.59 -14.89 -17.45
CA THR A 185 -24.79 -14.08 -18.37
C THR A 185 -23.92 -13.10 -17.60
N MET A 186 -22.60 -13.23 -17.74
CA MET A 186 -21.70 -12.12 -17.42
C MET A 186 -21.91 -10.99 -18.43
N PRO A 187 -21.96 -9.72 -18.01
CA PRO A 187 -21.99 -8.60 -18.93
C PRO A 187 -20.81 -8.69 -19.91
N ALA A 188 -21.10 -8.79 -21.21
CA ALA A 188 -20.05 -8.75 -22.22
C ALA A 188 -19.48 -7.33 -22.30
N TYR A 189 -18.15 -7.21 -22.30
CA TYR A 189 -17.53 -5.93 -22.60
C TYR A 189 -17.74 -5.55 -24.07
N ILE A 190 -18.53 -4.50 -24.30
CA ILE A 190 -18.64 -3.84 -25.60
C ILE A 190 -17.72 -2.61 -25.54
N PRO A 191 -16.78 -2.41 -26.49
CA PRO A 191 -15.94 -1.21 -26.49
C PRO A 191 -16.78 0.07 -26.49
N VAL A 192 -16.45 1.01 -25.61
CA VAL A 192 -17.26 2.22 -25.37
C VAL A 192 -17.48 3.03 -26.65
N HIS A 193 -16.47 3.13 -27.52
CA HIS A 193 -16.60 3.83 -28.79
C HIS A 193 -17.72 3.26 -29.67
N ARG A 194 -17.96 1.94 -29.64
CA ARG A 194 -19.06 1.29 -30.38
C ARG A 194 -20.42 1.58 -29.75
N GLN A 195 -20.48 1.67 -28.43
CA GLN A 195 -21.71 2.00 -27.70
C GLN A 195 -22.16 3.45 -27.91
N LEU A 196 -21.20 4.35 -28.17
CA LEU A 196 -21.46 5.79 -28.29
C LEU A 196 -21.76 6.24 -29.72
N LEU A 197 -21.67 5.37 -30.72
CA LEU A 197 -21.97 5.73 -32.11
C LEU A 197 -23.41 6.25 -32.22
N PRO A 198 -23.61 7.47 -32.76
CA PRO A 198 -24.96 7.99 -32.95
C PRO A 198 -25.66 7.30 -34.13
N GLU A 199 -26.99 7.23 -34.09
CA GLU A 199 -27.78 6.74 -35.23
C GLU A 199 -27.58 7.61 -36.48
N SER A 200 -27.39 8.92 -36.28
CA SER A 200 -27.06 9.87 -37.35
C SER A 200 -26.16 10.99 -36.82
N TRP A 201 -25.25 11.45 -37.68
CA TRP A 201 -24.39 12.59 -37.41
C TRP A 201 -25.09 13.91 -37.74
N GLY A 202 -24.79 14.97 -36.97
CA GLY A 202 -25.14 16.35 -37.28
C GLY A 202 -24.14 17.02 -38.22
N ASP A 203 -24.20 18.35 -38.29
CA ASP A 203 -23.35 19.15 -39.18
C ASP A 203 -21.84 18.94 -38.91
N PRO A 204 -21.00 18.89 -39.95
CA PRO A 204 -19.58 18.53 -39.83
C PRO A 204 -18.76 19.59 -39.10
N LEU A 205 -17.84 19.12 -38.25
CA LEU A 205 -16.81 19.99 -37.69
C LEU A 205 -15.85 20.46 -38.80
N PRO A 206 -15.34 21.70 -38.73
CA PRO A 206 -14.26 22.16 -39.61
C PRO A 206 -13.00 21.31 -39.46
N ASP A 207 -12.28 21.11 -40.57
CA ASP A 207 -10.97 20.46 -40.59
C ASP A 207 -9.87 21.39 -40.09
N GLY A 208 -8.75 20.83 -39.63
CA GLY A 208 -7.57 21.59 -39.22
C GLY A 208 -7.72 22.30 -37.87
N LEU A 209 -8.74 21.97 -37.08
CA LEU A 209 -8.91 22.51 -35.74
C LEU A 209 -7.92 21.89 -34.76
N HIS A 210 -7.44 22.70 -33.81
CA HIS A 210 -6.78 22.19 -32.62
C HIS A 210 -7.76 21.29 -31.82
N PRO A 211 -7.34 20.13 -31.29
CA PRO A 211 -8.25 19.17 -30.66
C PRO A 211 -9.14 19.75 -29.55
N ALA A 212 -8.60 20.60 -28.68
CA ALA A 212 -9.39 21.22 -27.62
C ALA A 212 -10.47 22.18 -28.16
N VAL A 213 -10.19 22.86 -29.26
CA VAL A 213 -11.16 23.73 -29.97
C VAL A 213 -12.22 22.87 -30.66
N ALA A 214 -11.83 21.73 -31.24
CA ALA A 214 -12.78 20.76 -31.81
C ALA A 214 -13.69 20.15 -30.73
N ALA A 215 -13.18 19.87 -29.53
CA ALA A 215 -13.96 19.39 -28.40
C ALA A 215 -14.95 20.45 -27.90
N ARG A 216 -14.54 21.72 -27.85
CA ARG A 216 -15.43 22.85 -27.56
C ARG A 216 -16.59 22.93 -28.54
N ALA A 217 -16.26 23.00 -29.84
CA ALA A 217 -17.25 23.06 -30.92
C ALA A 217 -18.18 21.83 -30.92
N THR A 218 -17.68 20.66 -30.54
CA THR A 218 -18.49 19.45 -30.38
C THR A 218 -19.57 19.63 -29.33
N ILE A 219 -19.18 20.10 -28.13
CA ILE A 219 -20.08 20.25 -26.99
C ILE A 219 -21.12 21.34 -27.28
N GLU A 220 -20.70 22.50 -27.80
CA GLU A 220 -21.61 23.60 -28.15
C GLU A 220 -22.69 23.17 -29.15
N ARG A 221 -22.29 22.43 -30.20
CA ARG A 221 -23.23 21.91 -31.21
C ARG A 221 -24.15 20.84 -30.64
N PHE A 222 -23.65 19.98 -29.77
CA PHE A 222 -24.46 18.96 -29.13
C PHE A 222 -25.50 19.57 -28.19
N LEU A 223 -25.13 20.56 -27.39
CA LEU A 223 -26.06 21.31 -26.53
C LEU A 223 -27.13 22.05 -27.35
N SER A 224 -26.76 22.57 -28.52
CA SER A 224 -27.68 23.33 -29.37
C SER A 224 -28.65 22.47 -30.18
N SER A 225 -28.21 21.30 -30.65
CA SER A 225 -28.97 20.47 -31.62
C SER A 225 -29.42 19.10 -31.10
N GLY A 226 -28.88 18.65 -29.97
CA GLY A 226 -29.04 17.29 -29.45
C GLY A 226 -28.32 16.20 -30.26
N LYS A 227 -27.61 16.56 -31.34
CA LYS A 227 -26.91 15.62 -32.23
C LYS A 227 -25.39 15.79 -32.14
N ALA A 228 -24.67 14.67 -32.15
CA ALA A 228 -23.21 14.69 -32.24
C ALA A 228 -22.80 15.15 -33.65
N PRO A 229 -21.93 16.16 -33.81
CA PRO A 229 -21.52 16.62 -35.13
C PRO A 229 -20.66 15.56 -35.85
N ARG A 230 -20.69 15.54 -37.19
CA ARG A 230 -19.81 14.64 -37.94
C ARG A 230 -18.33 14.97 -37.67
N PRO A 231 -17.47 13.96 -37.40
CA PRO A 231 -16.04 14.18 -37.15
C PRO A 231 -15.34 14.89 -38.32
N PRO A 232 -14.28 15.68 -38.06
CA PRO A 232 -13.45 16.25 -39.11
C PRO A 232 -12.62 15.16 -39.79
N SER A 233 -12.08 15.46 -40.97
CA SER A 233 -11.14 14.58 -41.68
C SER A 233 -9.74 14.59 -41.05
N GLY A 234 -9.39 15.65 -40.31
CA GLY A 234 -8.13 15.78 -39.59
C GLY A 234 -8.09 17.01 -38.69
N PHE A 235 -7.21 16.96 -37.69
CA PHE A 235 -6.87 18.11 -36.83
C PHE A 235 -5.76 18.96 -37.47
N ASP A 236 -5.32 20.00 -36.76
CA ASP A 236 -4.17 20.85 -37.13
C ASP A 236 -2.85 20.07 -37.32
N ARG A 237 -2.69 18.94 -36.63
CA ARG A 237 -1.63 17.95 -36.88
C ARG A 237 -2.06 16.53 -36.51
N LEU A 238 -1.15 15.58 -36.69
CA LEU A 238 -1.37 14.20 -36.25
C LEU A 238 -1.22 14.06 -34.74
N TYR A 239 -2.16 13.35 -34.13
CA TYR A 239 -2.17 12.99 -32.70
C TYR A 239 -2.32 11.49 -32.54
N ASP A 240 -1.49 10.87 -31.69
CA ASP A 240 -1.56 9.43 -31.44
C ASP A 240 -2.64 9.10 -30.39
N GLY A 241 -3.85 8.82 -30.87
CA GLY A 241 -4.99 8.38 -30.06
C GLY A 241 -5.20 6.86 -30.01
N ARG A 242 -4.20 6.06 -30.42
CA ARG A 242 -4.37 4.60 -30.60
C ARG A 242 -4.65 3.82 -29.33
N GLY A 243 -4.37 4.38 -28.15
CA GLY A 243 -4.75 3.80 -26.86
C GLY A 243 -6.01 4.40 -26.24
N GLY A 244 -6.58 5.45 -26.84
CA GLY A 244 -7.81 6.09 -26.36
C GLY A 244 -7.78 7.62 -26.36
N VAL A 245 -8.93 8.22 -26.03
CA VAL A 245 -9.14 9.67 -25.98
C VAL A 245 -9.97 10.03 -24.75
N PHE A 246 -9.55 11.07 -24.03
CA PHE A 246 -10.27 11.63 -22.88
C PHE A 246 -10.43 13.15 -23.02
N VAL A 247 -11.57 13.69 -22.60
CA VAL A 247 -11.85 15.13 -22.56
C VAL A 247 -12.01 15.56 -21.12
N SER A 248 -11.46 16.71 -20.75
CA SER A 248 -11.58 17.30 -19.43
C SER A 248 -12.11 18.72 -19.53
N LEU A 249 -13.11 19.04 -18.69
CA LEU A 249 -13.70 20.37 -18.54
C LEU A 249 -13.29 20.94 -17.18
N ARG A 250 -12.76 22.17 -17.18
CA ARG A 250 -12.39 22.89 -15.95
C ARG A 250 -12.86 24.33 -16.02
N GLU A 251 -13.12 24.91 -14.85
CA GLU A 251 -13.25 26.36 -14.72
C GLU A 251 -11.91 27.06 -15.03
N ARG A 252 -11.99 28.20 -15.71
CA ARG A 252 -10.82 28.95 -16.16
C ARG A 252 -10.04 29.56 -14.99
N ASP A 253 -10.76 30.19 -14.05
CA ASP A 253 -10.20 30.98 -12.97
C ASP A 253 -9.76 30.15 -11.76
N SER A 254 -10.46 29.05 -11.48
CA SER A 254 -10.25 28.23 -10.27
C SER A 254 -9.54 26.89 -10.54
N ASP A 255 -9.44 26.46 -11.80
CA ASP A 255 -9.02 25.11 -12.19
C ASP A 255 -9.93 23.96 -11.67
N LEU A 256 -11.10 24.28 -11.09
CA LEU A 256 -12.05 23.28 -10.60
C LEU A 256 -12.47 22.35 -11.74
N ARG A 257 -12.28 21.04 -11.54
CA ARG A 257 -12.65 20.02 -12.53
C ARG A 257 -14.13 19.67 -12.43
N LEU A 258 -14.89 20.10 -13.43
CA LEU A 258 -16.31 19.79 -13.56
C LEU A 258 -16.53 18.36 -14.08
N GLY A 259 -15.80 17.96 -15.11
CA GLY A 259 -15.98 16.66 -15.76
C GLY A 259 -14.72 16.15 -16.44
N ARG A 260 -14.51 14.84 -16.42
CA ARG A 260 -13.48 14.18 -17.24
C ARG A 260 -13.93 12.77 -17.57
N ASP A 261 -14.13 12.49 -18.86
CA ASP A 261 -14.49 11.17 -19.33
C ASP A 261 -13.86 10.87 -20.70
N GLY A 262 -13.97 9.61 -21.14
CA GLY A 262 -13.34 9.10 -22.34
C GLY A 262 -13.39 7.58 -22.40
N PHE A 263 -12.49 6.98 -23.18
CA PHE A 263 -12.37 5.54 -23.28
C PHE A 263 -10.99 5.11 -23.79
N TRP A 264 -10.67 3.84 -23.55
CA TRP A 264 -9.45 3.20 -24.02
C TRP A 264 -9.71 2.36 -25.28
N HIS A 265 -8.66 2.18 -26.07
CA HIS A 265 -8.58 1.19 -27.14
C HIS A 265 -7.56 0.11 -26.75
N PHE A 266 -8.04 -1.12 -26.63
CA PHE A 266 -7.17 -2.29 -26.45
C PHE A 266 -6.71 -2.86 -27.80
N GLU A 267 -7.40 -2.51 -28.88
CA GLU A 267 -7.08 -2.86 -30.27
C GLU A 267 -6.72 -1.57 -31.02
N PRO A 268 -5.42 -1.24 -31.17
CA PRO A 268 -4.98 0.03 -31.76
C PRO A 268 -5.55 0.34 -33.14
N GLN A 269 -5.92 -0.68 -33.91
CA GLN A 269 -6.51 -0.59 -35.24
C GLN A 269 -7.95 -0.07 -35.27
N ASP A 270 -8.67 -0.15 -34.14
CA ASP A 270 -10.06 0.35 -34.04
C ASP A 270 -10.10 1.88 -33.80
N ALA A 271 -8.96 2.48 -33.49
CA ALA A 271 -8.86 3.88 -33.12
C ALA A 271 -9.01 4.82 -34.33
N ASP A 272 -9.81 5.87 -34.13
CA ASP A 272 -9.97 6.99 -35.06
C ASP A 272 -9.96 8.27 -34.21
N PRO A 273 -8.83 8.97 -34.08
CA PRO A 273 -8.71 10.13 -33.19
C PRO A 273 -9.76 11.22 -33.44
N CYS A 274 -10.22 11.41 -34.68
CA CYS A 274 -11.21 12.43 -35.03
C CYS A 274 -12.60 12.02 -34.53
N ARG A 275 -13.03 10.80 -34.85
CA ARG A 275 -14.28 10.23 -34.34
C ARG A 275 -14.27 10.14 -32.82
N ASP A 276 -13.19 9.64 -32.26
CA ASP A 276 -13.09 9.31 -30.85
C ASP A 276 -13.10 10.55 -29.96
N LEU A 277 -12.52 11.66 -30.43
CA LEU A 277 -12.65 12.96 -29.77
C LEU A 277 -14.12 13.38 -29.66
N VAL A 278 -14.88 13.30 -30.76
CA VAL A 278 -16.30 13.71 -30.77
C VAL A 278 -17.09 12.86 -29.77
N LEU A 279 -16.89 11.53 -29.79
CA LEU A 279 -17.55 10.61 -28.87
C LEU A 279 -17.16 10.87 -27.41
N ALA A 280 -15.88 11.09 -27.12
CA ALA A 280 -15.38 11.37 -25.78
C ALA A 280 -15.88 12.73 -25.25
N ALA A 281 -15.99 13.74 -26.10
CA ALA A 281 -16.54 15.06 -25.74
C ALA A 281 -18.02 14.95 -25.36
N VAL A 282 -18.84 14.26 -26.16
CA VAL A 282 -20.26 14.01 -25.85
C VAL A 282 -20.41 13.17 -24.58
N LYS A 283 -19.59 12.14 -24.41
CA LYS A 283 -19.58 11.32 -23.19
C LYS A 283 -19.25 12.16 -21.95
N THR A 284 -18.24 13.02 -22.05
CA THR A 284 -17.82 13.91 -20.96
C THR A 284 -18.93 14.89 -20.59
N LEU A 285 -19.60 15.50 -21.57
CA LEU A 285 -20.75 16.37 -21.32
C LEU A 285 -21.88 15.63 -20.58
N ARG A 286 -22.18 14.38 -20.97
CA ARG A 286 -23.19 13.56 -20.28
C ARG A 286 -22.84 13.25 -18.81
N SER A 287 -21.56 13.32 -18.44
CA SER A 287 -21.12 13.17 -17.05
C SER A 287 -21.34 14.42 -16.18
N VAL A 288 -21.68 15.55 -16.79
CA VAL A 288 -21.96 16.84 -16.13
C VAL A 288 -23.33 17.40 -16.57
N PRO A 289 -24.44 16.77 -16.16
CA PRO A 289 -25.79 17.04 -16.68
C PRO A 289 -26.31 18.46 -16.42
N ASP A 290 -25.72 19.17 -15.45
CA ASP A 290 -26.12 20.52 -15.08
C ASP A 290 -25.48 21.62 -15.93
N LEU A 291 -24.48 21.28 -16.75
CA LEU A 291 -23.78 22.25 -17.59
C LEU A 291 -24.70 22.78 -18.70
N ARG A 292 -24.70 24.11 -18.91
CA ARG A 292 -25.47 24.80 -19.94
C ARG A 292 -24.54 25.51 -20.93
N LEU A 293 -25.11 25.94 -22.07
CA LEU A 293 -24.34 26.63 -23.11
C LEU A 293 -23.76 27.97 -22.63
N GLU A 294 -24.47 28.66 -21.73
CA GLU A 294 -24.04 29.94 -21.14
C GLU A 294 -22.81 29.80 -20.22
N ASP A 295 -22.61 28.63 -19.61
CA ASP A 295 -21.46 28.36 -18.73
C ASP A 295 -20.16 28.21 -19.51
N PHE A 296 -20.21 27.95 -20.82
CA PHE A 296 -19.04 27.50 -21.58
C PHE A 296 -17.96 28.57 -21.72
N GLY A 297 -18.32 29.86 -21.60
CA GLY A 297 -17.37 30.97 -21.61
C GLY A 297 -16.42 30.97 -20.41
N SER A 298 -16.86 30.46 -19.26
CA SER A 298 -16.02 30.38 -18.04
C SER A 298 -15.17 29.11 -17.97
N LEU A 299 -15.28 28.22 -18.97
CA LEU A 299 -14.56 26.95 -19.00
C LEU A 299 -13.32 27.00 -19.90
N LYS A 300 -12.37 26.13 -19.58
CA LYS A 300 -11.25 25.71 -20.42
C LYS A 300 -11.28 24.19 -20.59
N ILE A 301 -10.89 23.73 -21.78
CA ILE A 301 -10.95 22.33 -22.20
C ILE A 301 -9.54 21.78 -22.45
N ALA A 302 -9.34 20.52 -22.09
CA ALA A 302 -8.18 19.77 -22.53
C ALA A 302 -8.61 18.42 -23.10
N VAL A 303 -7.97 18.01 -24.19
CA VAL A 303 -8.09 16.69 -24.80
C VAL A 303 -6.80 15.92 -24.54
N THR A 304 -6.92 14.69 -24.05
CA THR A 304 -5.77 13.81 -23.80
C THR A 304 -5.83 12.63 -24.76
N PHE A 305 -4.87 12.55 -25.67
CA PHE A 305 -4.66 11.40 -26.54
C PHE A 305 -3.72 10.42 -25.86
N LEU A 306 -4.05 9.13 -25.92
CA LEU A 306 -3.26 8.07 -25.32
C LEU A 306 -2.58 7.27 -26.43
N GLY A 307 -1.27 7.06 -26.32
CA GLY A 307 -0.55 6.13 -27.19
C GLY A 307 -0.98 4.68 -26.95
N PRO A 308 -0.56 3.72 -27.80
CA PRO A 308 -0.94 2.31 -27.68
C PRO A 308 -0.72 1.75 -26.27
N LEU A 309 -1.66 0.93 -25.80
CA LEU A 309 -1.55 0.26 -24.51
C LEU A 309 -0.51 -0.86 -24.57
N GLU A 310 0.54 -0.76 -23.75
CA GLU A 310 1.60 -1.75 -23.62
C GLU A 310 1.39 -2.55 -22.33
N LYS A 311 1.30 -3.89 -22.43
CA LYS A 311 1.17 -4.77 -21.26
C LYS A 311 2.48 -4.78 -20.46
N VAL A 312 2.40 -4.56 -19.16
CA VAL A 312 3.56 -4.44 -18.27
C VAL A 312 3.34 -5.09 -16.91
N THR A 313 4.41 -5.27 -16.15
CA THR A 313 4.39 -5.68 -14.75
C THR A 313 4.46 -4.47 -13.80
N PRO A 314 4.08 -4.62 -12.51
CA PRO A 314 4.26 -3.55 -11.53
C PRO A 314 5.70 -3.02 -11.42
N SER A 315 6.72 -3.87 -11.68
CA SER A 315 8.13 -3.44 -11.72
C SER A 315 8.44 -2.34 -12.74
N GLU A 316 7.60 -2.18 -13.77
CA GLU A 316 7.81 -1.32 -14.95
C GLU A 316 7.00 -0.03 -14.92
N LEU A 317 6.28 0.20 -13.83
CA LEU A 317 5.56 1.45 -13.59
C LEU A 317 6.55 2.63 -13.59
N ASP A 318 6.09 3.77 -14.07
CA ASP A 318 6.75 5.05 -13.86
C ASP A 318 5.67 6.13 -13.79
N TYR A 319 5.22 6.38 -12.56
CA TYR A 319 4.16 7.33 -12.23
C TYR A 319 4.41 8.71 -12.84
N TRP A 320 5.65 9.12 -13.05
CA TRP A 320 5.95 10.46 -13.57
C TRP A 320 5.69 10.58 -15.06
N ASN A 321 5.69 9.48 -15.81
CA ASN A 321 5.79 9.51 -17.26
C ASN A 321 4.69 8.74 -17.98
N TYR A 322 4.11 7.70 -17.37
CA TYR A 322 3.08 6.88 -18.02
C TYR A 322 1.76 6.88 -17.28
N GLY A 323 0.67 6.93 -18.04
CA GLY A 323 -0.63 6.51 -17.55
C GLY A 323 -0.72 5.00 -17.55
N ILE A 324 -1.60 4.45 -16.71
CA ILE A 324 -1.82 3.01 -16.61
C ILE A 324 -3.28 2.65 -16.71
N VAL A 325 -3.55 1.41 -17.12
CA VAL A 325 -4.87 0.79 -17.16
C VAL A 325 -4.77 -0.59 -16.55
N VAL A 326 -5.67 -0.91 -15.63
CA VAL A 326 -5.83 -2.26 -15.08
C VAL A 326 -7.14 -2.82 -15.63
N ARG A 327 -7.10 -4.05 -16.16
CA ARG A 327 -8.28 -4.75 -16.68
C ARG A 327 -8.36 -6.15 -16.10
N SER A 328 -9.53 -6.50 -15.57
CA SER A 328 -9.76 -7.84 -15.04
C SER A 328 -9.70 -8.89 -16.15
N ARG A 329 -9.05 -10.03 -15.86
CA ARG A 329 -9.07 -11.23 -16.71
C ARG A 329 -10.31 -12.09 -16.45
N ALA A 330 -10.98 -11.89 -15.31
CA ALA A 330 -12.16 -12.63 -14.92
C ALA A 330 -13.47 -11.93 -15.34
N MET A 331 -13.51 -10.60 -15.26
CA MET A 331 -14.69 -9.77 -15.58
C MET A 331 -14.24 -8.61 -16.44
N ASP A 332 -14.09 -8.85 -17.75
CA ASP A 332 -13.38 -7.96 -18.67
C ASP A 332 -13.94 -6.53 -18.80
N PHE A 333 -15.19 -6.31 -18.38
CA PHE A 333 -15.83 -5.00 -18.24
C PHE A 333 -15.34 -4.18 -17.03
N ARG A 334 -14.67 -4.83 -16.06
CA ARG A 334 -13.99 -4.15 -14.94
C ARG A 334 -12.62 -3.69 -15.38
N MET A 335 -12.51 -2.38 -15.55
CA MET A 335 -11.26 -1.72 -15.87
C MET A 335 -11.20 -0.33 -15.28
N GLY A 336 -9.98 0.16 -15.05
CA GLY A 336 -9.76 1.45 -14.44
C GLY A 336 -8.36 1.93 -14.76
N GLY A 337 -8.24 3.22 -15.06
CA GLY A 337 -6.96 3.84 -15.36
C GLY A 337 -6.55 4.90 -14.36
N ALA A 338 -5.29 5.29 -14.42
CA ALA A 338 -4.72 6.35 -13.61
C ALA A 338 -3.67 7.10 -14.46
N LEU A 339 -3.79 8.43 -14.52
CA LEU A 339 -2.84 9.28 -15.26
C LEU A 339 -1.48 9.34 -14.53
N PRO A 340 -0.39 9.74 -15.21
CA PRO A 340 0.87 10.07 -14.57
C PRO A 340 0.78 11.40 -13.83
N ASN A 341 1.74 11.67 -12.94
CA ASN A 341 1.96 12.98 -12.32
C ASN A 341 0.65 13.65 -11.87
N THR A 342 -0.18 12.94 -11.13
CA THR A 342 -1.46 13.47 -10.64
C THR A 342 -1.29 14.04 -9.23
N GLN A 343 -2.18 14.94 -8.84
CA GLN A 343 -2.24 15.42 -7.46
C GLN A 343 -2.70 14.33 -6.49
N VAL A 344 -3.43 13.28 -6.91
CA VAL A 344 -4.11 12.33 -6.01
C VAL A 344 -3.13 11.40 -5.26
N PHE A 345 -1.97 11.13 -5.85
CA PHE A 345 -0.96 10.22 -5.30
C PHE A 345 0.43 10.60 -5.81
N HIS A 346 1.48 10.15 -5.13
CA HIS A 346 2.86 10.59 -5.37
C HIS A 346 3.86 9.46 -5.69
N ASN A 347 3.38 8.24 -5.92
CA ASN A 347 4.22 7.10 -6.23
C ASN A 347 3.46 6.03 -7.06
N ASP A 348 4.24 5.10 -7.59
CA ASP A 348 3.82 4.05 -8.52
C ASP A 348 2.80 3.08 -7.91
N ILE A 349 3.00 2.68 -6.64
CA ILE A 349 2.08 1.74 -5.99
C ILE A 349 0.72 2.38 -5.70
N HIS A 350 0.68 3.67 -5.36
CA HIS A 350 -0.57 4.39 -5.19
C HIS A 350 -1.28 4.60 -6.52
N GLN A 351 -0.56 4.89 -7.61
CA GLN A 351 -1.13 4.93 -8.97
C GLN A 351 -1.79 3.59 -9.32
N TYR A 352 -1.06 2.49 -9.10
CA TYR A 352 -1.56 1.13 -9.34
C TYR A 352 -2.78 0.77 -8.49
N ARG A 353 -2.75 1.04 -7.18
CA ARG A 353 -3.90 0.81 -6.29
C ARG A 353 -5.12 1.62 -6.71
N HIS A 354 -4.93 2.88 -7.09
CA HIS A 354 -6.01 3.72 -7.55
C HIS A 354 -6.65 3.17 -8.83
N ALA A 355 -5.83 2.76 -9.81
CA ALA A 355 -6.32 2.13 -11.03
C ALA A 355 -7.06 0.81 -10.74
N ARG A 356 -6.46 -0.10 -9.96
CA ARG A 356 -6.99 -1.45 -9.66
C ARG A 356 -8.21 -1.41 -8.74
N SER A 357 -8.09 -0.79 -7.57
CA SER A 357 -9.06 -0.95 -6.47
C SER A 357 -10.10 0.16 -6.43
N THR A 358 -9.74 1.40 -6.81
CA THR A 358 -10.69 2.52 -6.83
C THR A 358 -11.46 2.58 -8.15
N ASN A 359 -10.74 2.62 -9.28
CA ASN A 359 -11.36 2.85 -10.58
C ASN A 359 -11.89 1.56 -11.21
N ALA A 360 -11.10 0.47 -11.22
CA ALA A 360 -11.53 -0.80 -11.79
C ALA A 360 -12.40 -1.63 -10.83
N ARG A 361 -12.30 -1.38 -9.51
CA ARG A 361 -12.94 -2.17 -8.45
C ARG A 361 -12.62 -3.67 -8.52
N ILE A 362 -11.39 -3.99 -8.95
CA ILE A 362 -10.86 -5.35 -9.00
C ILE A 362 -10.53 -5.80 -7.57
N LEU A 363 -10.99 -7.00 -7.21
CA LEU A 363 -10.87 -7.55 -5.87
C LEU A 363 -9.48 -8.18 -5.64
N ALA A 364 -9.10 -8.40 -4.37
CA ALA A 364 -7.75 -8.82 -3.98
C ALA A 364 -7.26 -10.13 -4.64
N TYR A 365 -8.18 -11.06 -4.95
CA TYR A 365 -7.87 -12.35 -5.58
C TYR A 365 -8.32 -12.43 -7.05
N GLU A 366 -8.81 -11.32 -7.60
CA GLU A 366 -9.29 -11.28 -8.98
C GLU A 366 -8.09 -11.08 -9.92
N PRO A 367 -7.83 -11.99 -10.87
CA PRO A 367 -6.70 -11.87 -11.76
C PRO A 367 -6.91 -10.71 -12.74
N HIS A 368 -5.85 -9.95 -13.00
CA HIS A 368 -5.92 -8.82 -13.92
C HIS A 368 -4.65 -8.69 -14.75
N ASP A 369 -4.77 -7.90 -15.81
CA ASP A 369 -3.66 -7.40 -16.63
C ASP A 369 -3.42 -5.92 -16.29
N LEU A 370 -2.16 -5.51 -16.40
CA LEU A 370 -1.72 -4.13 -16.24
C LEU A 370 -1.13 -3.65 -17.56
N TYR A 371 -1.55 -2.46 -17.98
CA TYR A 371 -1.07 -1.79 -19.17
C TYR A 371 -0.53 -0.42 -18.79
N ARG A 372 0.49 0.06 -19.51
CA ARG A 372 0.93 1.46 -19.50
C ARG A 372 0.71 2.10 -20.87
N HIS A 373 0.67 3.41 -20.90
CA HIS A 373 0.62 4.18 -22.15
C HIS A 373 1.28 5.54 -21.99
N THR A 374 1.82 6.06 -23.09
CA THR A 374 2.18 7.48 -23.22
C THR A 374 0.91 8.31 -23.36
N LEU A 375 1.04 9.62 -23.20
CA LEU A 375 -0.06 10.53 -23.48
C LEU A 375 0.44 11.89 -23.97
N GLU A 376 -0.43 12.55 -24.72
CA GLU A 376 -0.28 13.93 -25.15
C GLU A 376 -1.53 14.71 -24.74
N LYS A 377 -1.34 15.81 -24.00
CA LYS A 377 -2.43 16.67 -23.56
C LYS A 377 -2.47 17.95 -24.38
N CYS A 378 -3.58 18.15 -25.06
CA CYS A 378 -3.86 19.31 -25.89
C CYS A 378 -4.81 20.23 -25.10
N VAL A 379 -4.27 21.30 -24.53
CA VAL A 379 -5.05 22.34 -23.83
C VAL A 379 -5.49 23.39 -24.83
N GLU A 380 -6.64 24.03 -24.62
CA GLU A 380 -7.04 25.18 -25.44
C GLU A 380 -5.92 26.22 -25.59
N PRO A 381 -5.65 26.70 -26.82
CA PRO A 381 -4.58 27.68 -27.04
C PRO A 381 -4.75 28.94 -26.19
N GLY A 382 -3.68 29.35 -25.51
CA GLY A 382 -3.67 30.53 -24.63
C GLY A 382 -4.16 30.26 -23.20
N GLU A 383 -4.71 29.08 -22.90
CA GLU A 383 -5.16 28.73 -21.55
C GLU A 383 -4.04 28.08 -20.73
N TYR A 384 -3.90 28.51 -19.48
CA TYR A 384 -3.04 27.84 -18.51
C TYR A 384 -3.72 26.58 -17.96
N TRP A 385 -2.95 25.52 -17.75
CA TRP A 385 -3.42 24.26 -17.18
C TRP A 385 -2.42 23.76 -16.14
N LEU A 386 -2.91 23.38 -14.96
CA LEU A 386 -2.07 22.80 -13.92
C LEU A 386 -1.22 21.65 -14.48
N PRO A 387 0.07 21.52 -14.11
CA PRO A 387 1.01 20.57 -14.73
C PRO A 387 0.70 19.09 -14.44
N PHE A 388 -0.44 18.79 -13.79
CA PHE A 388 -0.87 17.44 -13.47
C PHE A 388 -1.45 16.67 -14.65
N GLY A 389 -1.30 15.34 -14.61
CA GLY A 389 -1.80 14.46 -15.66
C GLY A 389 -1.05 14.64 -16.98
N THR A 390 0.21 15.06 -16.91
CA THR A 390 1.16 15.17 -18.03
C THR A 390 2.51 14.58 -17.64
N PRO A 391 3.28 13.98 -18.57
CA PRO A 391 4.61 13.45 -18.27
C PRO A 391 5.55 14.54 -17.76
N ARG A 392 6.37 14.22 -16.75
CA ARG A 392 7.31 15.18 -16.14
C ARG A 392 8.42 15.62 -17.10
N ASP A 393 8.81 14.77 -18.04
CA ASP A 393 9.95 15.00 -18.95
C ASP A 393 9.71 16.07 -20.03
N GLN A 394 8.57 16.77 -20.03
CA GLN A 394 8.20 17.79 -21.02
C GLN A 394 8.58 19.24 -20.65
N GLY A 395 9.36 19.48 -19.58
CA GLY A 395 9.84 20.83 -19.20
C GLY A 395 11.12 20.83 -18.34
N PRO A 396 11.83 21.97 -18.21
CA PRO A 396 13.03 22.08 -17.37
C PRO A 396 12.70 21.85 -15.89
N ASP A 397 13.39 20.90 -15.24
CA ASP A 397 13.20 20.53 -13.83
C ASP A 397 13.84 21.56 -12.88
N TRP A 398 13.43 22.83 -13.01
CA TRP A 398 13.97 23.96 -12.24
C TRP A 398 13.89 23.72 -10.73
N VAL A 399 12.91 22.94 -10.27
CA VAL A 399 12.69 22.56 -8.87
C VAL A 399 13.85 21.77 -8.24
N ARG A 400 14.78 21.27 -9.05
CA ARG A 400 16.02 20.59 -8.61
C ARG A 400 17.29 21.23 -9.16
N ASP A 401 17.18 22.35 -9.88
CA ASP A 401 18.33 23.04 -10.44
C ASP A 401 19.17 23.67 -9.33
N GLU A 402 20.44 23.27 -9.25
CA GLU A 402 21.39 23.78 -8.25
C GLU A 402 21.69 25.27 -8.45
N THR A 403 21.64 25.78 -9.68
CA THR A 403 21.85 27.19 -10.01
C THR A 403 20.70 28.04 -9.46
N VAL A 404 19.46 27.61 -9.69
CA VAL A 404 18.26 28.27 -9.15
C VAL A 404 18.31 28.28 -7.63
N GLY A 405 18.53 27.11 -7.02
CA GLY A 405 18.64 26.99 -5.56
C GLY A 405 19.78 27.82 -4.97
N THR A 406 20.94 27.89 -5.65
CA THR A 406 22.09 28.70 -5.21
C THR A 406 21.74 30.18 -5.22
N ARG A 407 21.10 30.68 -6.28
CA ARG A 407 20.67 32.09 -6.37
C ARG A 407 19.67 32.43 -5.27
N LEU A 408 18.64 31.59 -5.07
CA LEU A 408 17.62 31.77 -4.05
C LEU A 408 18.20 31.77 -2.63
N CYS A 409 18.96 30.74 -2.26
CA CYS A 409 19.50 30.63 -0.90
C CYS A 409 20.57 31.69 -0.62
N SER A 410 21.40 32.05 -1.61
CA SER A 410 22.40 33.11 -1.44
C SER A 410 21.74 34.48 -1.27
N ARG A 411 20.68 34.77 -2.05
CA ARG A 411 19.91 36.00 -1.90
C ARG A 411 19.18 36.07 -0.55
N ALA A 412 18.61 34.96 -0.09
CA ALA A 412 18.01 34.85 1.25
C ALA A 412 19.03 35.15 2.35
N ARG A 413 20.24 34.60 2.22
CA ARG A 413 21.35 34.83 3.16
C ARG A 413 21.77 36.30 3.21
N GLN A 414 21.90 36.96 2.05
CA GLN A 414 22.19 38.41 1.98
C GLN A 414 21.17 39.25 2.74
N PHE A 415 19.87 38.94 2.59
CA PHE A 415 18.82 39.62 3.36
C PHE A 415 18.96 39.39 4.87
N LEU A 416 19.25 38.17 5.30
CA LEU A 416 19.43 37.84 6.71
C LEU A 416 20.68 38.51 7.31
N GLU A 417 21.78 38.56 6.57
CA GLU A 417 23.02 39.26 6.97
C GLU A 417 22.79 40.76 7.08
N GLY A 418 22.12 41.37 6.10
CA GLY A 418 21.74 42.79 6.15
C GLY A 418 20.86 43.13 7.36
N LEU A 419 19.89 42.26 7.70
CA LEU A 419 19.06 42.41 8.89
C LEU A 419 19.85 42.28 10.19
N ALA A 420 20.80 41.34 10.28
CA ALA A 420 21.64 41.14 11.44
C ALA A 420 22.62 42.32 11.66
N GLU A 421 23.16 42.87 10.57
CA GLU A 421 24.15 43.96 10.58
C GLU A 421 23.52 45.36 10.49
N ARG A 422 22.19 45.44 10.34
CA ARG A 422 21.41 46.67 10.13
C ARG A 422 21.91 47.49 8.93
N ARG A 423 22.20 46.82 7.81
CA ARG A 423 22.58 47.43 6.53
C ARG A 423 21.64 47.00 5.41
N GLU A 424 21.64 47.78 4.33
CA GLU A 424 20.98 47.36 3.10
C GLU A 424 21.72 46.16 2.48
N PRO A 425 20.99 45.14 1.99
CA PRO A 425 21.57 43.97 1.36
C PRO A 425 22.26 44.35 0.04
N GLU A 426 23.51 43.92 -0.12
CA GLU A 426 24.27 44.11 -1.36
C GLU A 426 23.85 43.09 -2.44
N GLY A 427 23.85 43.52 -3.70
CA GLY A 427 23.63 42.65 -4.87
C GLY A 427 22.33 42.91 -5.63
N GLU A 428 22.31 42.51 -6.90
CA GLU A 428 21.17 42.71 -7.81
C GLU A 428 19.95 41.86 -7.41
N PRO A 429 18.72 42.37 -7.61
CA PRO A 429 17.49 41.59 -7.41
C PRO A 429 17.43 40.33 -8.27
N LEU A 430 16.69 39.32 -7.82
CA LEU A 430 16.42 38.13 -8.63
C LEU A 430 15.61 38.48 -9.89
N GLU A 431 16.05 37.96 -11.03
CA GLU A 431 15.35 38.07 -12.31
C GLU A 431 13.98 37.39 -12.27
N ALA A 432 12.98 38.00 -12.92
CA ALA A 432 11.62 37.45 -12.98
C ALA A 432 11.57 36.08 -13.69
N GLN A 433 12.39 35.88 -14.72
CA GLN A 433 12.47 34.62 -15.47
C GLN A 433 13.24 33.48 -14.76
N LEU A 434 13.77 33.69 -13.55
CA LEU A 434 14.53 32.66 -12.84
C LEU A 434 13.70 31.39 -12.59
N ILE A 435 12.38 31.56 -12.38
CA ILE A 435 11.42 30.49 -12.13
C ILE A 435 10.22 30.71 -13.07
N PRO A 436 9.73 29.68 -13.76
CA PRO A 436 8.52 29.81 -14.59
C PRO A 436 7.31 30.25 -13.74
N PRO A 437 6.54 31.28 -14.15
CA PRO A 437 5.30 31.64 -13.47
C PRO A 437 4.21 30.56 -13.70
N PRO A 438 3.21 30.47 -12.81
CA PRO A 438 2.93 31.37 -11.68
C PRO A 438 3.70 31.01 -10.39
N VAL A 439 4.23 32.03 -9.71
CA VAL A 439 4.76 31.93 -8.33
C VAL A 439 3.79 32.64 -7.40
N ASP A 440 3.26 31.92 -6.42
CA ASP A 440 2.25 32.44 -5.48
C ASP A 440 2.88 33.04 -4.22
N ALA A 441 3.89 32.37 -3.67
CA ALA A 441 4.54 32.77 -2.43
C ALA A 441 5.95 32.21 -2.28
N VAL A 442 6.72 32.83 -1.39
CA VAL A 442 8.03 32.32 -0.95
C VAL A 442 8.02 32.19 0.57
N ALA A 443 8.57 31.08 1.07
CA ALA A 443 8.83 30.89 2.49
C ALA A 443 10.32 30.71 2.76
N VAL A 444 10.78 31.25 3.89
CA VAL A 444 12.14 31.08 4.40
C VAL A 444 12.03 30.43 5.78
N SER A 445 12.72 29.30 5.96
CA SER A 445 12.84 28.61 7.25
C SER A 445 14.29 28.57 7.71
N LEU A 446 14.53 28.92 8.97
CA LEU A 446 15.85 28.93 9.61
C LEU A 446 15.94 27.74 10.56
N TYR A 447 17.09 27.06 10.60
CA TYR A 447 17.28 25.90 11.47
C TYR A 447 18.58 25.98 12.26
N ARG A 448 18.49 25.59 13.54
CA ARG A 448 19.58 25.40 14.49
C ARG A 448 19.11 24.42 15.57
N GLN A 449 19.51 23.15 15.46
CA GLN A 449 19.06 22.06 16.34
C GLN A 449 17.52 22.02 16.46
N GLY A 450 16.83 22.09 15.32
CA GLY A 450 15.39 22.30 15.23
C GLY A 450 15.05 23.62 14.52
N LEU A 451 13.75 23.88 14.36
CA LEU A 451 13.27 25.11 13.72
C LEU A 451 13.63 26.34 14.57
N ALA A 452 14.23 27.32 13.93
CA ALA A 452 14.73 28.55 14.52
C ALA A 452 14.03 29.80 13.96
N GLY A 453 13.12 29.68 13.00
CA GLY A 453 12.36 30.79 12.43
C GLY A 453 11.65 30.36 11.15
N CYS A 454 10.44 30.86 10.88
CA CYS A 454 9.74 30.58 9.63
C CYS A 454 8.88 31.77 9.22
N GLY A 455 9.12 32.30 8.02
CA GLY A 455 8.36 33.40 7.43
C GLY A 455 7.86 33.02 6.04
N ILE A 456 6.67 33.48 5.68
CA ILE A 456 6.08 33.34 4.34
C ILE A 456 5.63 34.71 3.87
N ALA A 457 5.84 35.00 2.59
CA ALA A 457 5.38 36.23 1.96
C ALA A 457 4.73 35.94 0.61
N TRP A 458 3.65 36.67 0.36
CA TRP A 458 2.87 36.67 -0.87
C TRP A 458 3.16 37.95 -1.65
N GLY A 459 3.11 37.91 -2.97
CA GLY A 459 3.34 39.09 -3.80
C GLY A 459 3.83 38.76 -5.21
N GLU A 460 3.95 39.80 -6.04
CA GLU A 460 4.12 39.68 -7.49
C GLU A 460 5.57 39.43 -7.93
N THR A 461 6.57 39.77 -7.10
CA THR A 461 7.99 39.62 -7.45
C THR A 461 8.69 38.60 -6.55
N LEU A 462 9.49 37.72 -7.16
CA LEU A 462 10.26 36.69 -6.47
C LEU A 462 11.20 37.28 -5.41
N ASP A 463 11.96 38.34 -5.74
CA ASP A 463 12.90 38.99 -4.82
C ASP A 463 12.19 39.69 -3.66
N GLY A 464 11.06 40.36 -3.93
CA GLY A 464 10.24 41.00 -2.91
C GLY A 464 9.66 40.02 -1.91
N CYS A 465 9.09 38.91 -2.40
CA CYS A 465 8.60 37.82 -1.56
C CYS A 465 9.73 37.22 -0.72
N LEU A 466 10.89 36.95 -1.33
CA LEU A 466 12.03 36.39 -0.61
C LEU A 466 12.54 37.30 0.52
N ARG A 467 12.66 38.60 0.26
CA ARG A 467 13.03 39.61 1.26
C ARG A 467 12.08 39.64 2.45
N ASN A 468 10.78 39.72 2.17
CA ASN A 468 9.74 39.78 3.21
C ASN A 468 9.67 38.48 4.02
N ALA A 469 9.79 37.33 3.34
CA ALA A 469 9.83 36.02 4.00
C ALA A 469 11.08 35.86 4.89
N ALA A 470 12.25 36.30 4.42
CA ALA A 470 13.49 36.29 5.21
C ALA A 470 13.38 37.20 6.45
N ALA A 471 12.85 38.41 6.29
CA ALA A 471 12.61 39.33 7.40
C ALA A 471 11.65 38.72 8.44
N SER A 472 10.51 38.19 7.99
CA SER A 472 9.53 37.52 8.85
C SER A 472 10.13 36.32 9.59
N ALA A 473 10.93 35.49 8.91
CA ALA A 473 11.60 34.35 9.54
C ALA A 473 12.61 34.78 10.61
N PHE A 474 13.36 35.85 10.35
CA PHE A 474 14.36 36.38 11.27
C PHE A 474 13.75 37.03 12.51
N SER A 475 12.58 37.67 12.37
CA SER A 475 11.84 38.31 13.46
C SER A 475 10.83 37.40 14.16
N ASP A 476 10.72 36.12 13.80
CA ASP A 476 9.70 35.20 14.33
C ASP A 476 9.84 35.01 15.86
N PRO A 477 8.90 35.53 16.68
CA PRO A 477 9.05 35.58 18.13
C PRO A 477 9.04 34.20 18.77
N ARG A 478 8.42 33.20 18.11
CA ARG A 478 8.30 31.82 18.63
C ARG A 478 9.65 31.12 18.81
N PHE A 479 10.69 31.61 18.15
CA PHE A 479 12.00 30.96 18.11
C PHE A 479 13.16 31.90 18.49
N GLN A 480 12.87 33.04 19.12
CA GLN A 480 13.87 34.04 19.49
C GLN A 480 14.99 33.45 20.37
N GLU A 481 14.64 32.61 21.35
CA GLU A 481 15.62 31.93 22.22
C GLU A 481 16.61 31.07 21.44
N ARG A 482 16.13 30.33 20.42
CA ARG A 482 16.99 29.46 19.58
C ARG A 482 17.95 30.26 18.70
N ARG A 483 17.57 31.50 18.34
CA ARG A 483 18.42 32.43 17.57
C ARG A 483 19.36 33.27 18.45
N GLN A 484 19.23 33.20 19.77
CA GLN A 484 20.08 34.01 20.64
C GLN A 484 21.55 33.58 20.50
N GLY A 485 22.42 34.58 20.30
CA GLY A 485 23.87 34.40 20.20
C GLY A 485 24.35 33.62 18.97
N CYS A 486 23.52 33.41 17.93
CA CYS A 486 23.98 32.82 16.66
C CYS A 486 24.23 33.90 15.60
N SER A 487 25.26 33.67 14.79
CA SER A 487 25.44 34.39 13.53
C SER A 487 24.59 33.76 12.43
N VAL A 488 24.37 34.49 11.32
CA VAL A 488 23.69 33.93 10.13
C VAL A 488 24.48 32.78 9.52
N ALA A 489 25.81 32.73 9.71
CA ALA A 489 26.67 31.64 9.25
C ALA A 489 26.37 30.31 9.97
N ASP A 490 25.85 30.35 11.19
CA ASP A 490 25.51 29.16 11.99
C ASP A 490 24.18 28.51 11.58
N LEU A 491 23.36 29.22 10.80
CA LEU A 491 22.02 28.79 10.41
C LEU A 491 22.04 27.96 9.13
N ALA A 492 21.28 26.86 9.15
CA ALA A 492 20.82 26.24 7.92
C ALA A 492 19.57 26.97 7.42
N ILE A 493 19.60 27.41 6.17
CA ILE A 493 18.55 28.25 5.56
C ILE A 493 17.82 27.41 4.51
N SER A 494 16.51 27.28 4.66
CA SER A 494 15.65 26.65 3.68
C SER A 494 14.80 27.71 2.98
N VAL A 495 14.73 27.65 1.65
CA VAL A 495 13.86 28.51 0.83
C VAL A 495 12.87 27.62 0.10
N SER A 496 11.58 27.88 0.30
CA SER A 496 10.47 27.17 -0.35
C SER A 496 9.73 28.12 -1.29
N VAL A 497 9.58 27.73 -2.55
CA VAL A 497 8.81 28.49 -3.55
C VAL A 497 7.51 27.76 -3.81
N LEU A 498 6.39 28.44 -3.58
CA LEU A 498 5.04 27.93 -3.81
C LEU A 498 4.58 28.40 -5.18
N HIS A 499 4.14 27.47 -6.02
CA HIS A 499 3.78 27.71 -7.41
C HIS A 499 2.61 26.80 -7.84
N ASP A 500 2.01 27.11 -9.00
CA ASP A 500 0.92 26.34 -9.61
C ASP A 500 -0.21 25.98 -8.62
N ARG A 501 -0.80 27.00 -7.97
CA ARG A 501 -1.89 26.82 -7.00
C ARG A 501 -3.12 26.10 -7.59
N GLU A 502 -3.57 25.02 -6.94
CA GLU A 502 -4.87 24.38 -7.18
C GLU A 502 -5.89 24.86 -6.13
N TRP A 503 -6.94 25.55 -6.59
CA TRP A 503 -8.07 25.93 -5.72
C TRP A 503 -9.04 24.77 -5.58
N LEU A 504 -9.44 24.45 -4.34
CA LEU A 504 -10.33 23.33 -4.04
C LEU A 504 -11.66 23.76 -3.42
N GLY A 505 -11.84 25.06 -3.17
CA GLY A 505 -13.03 25.61 -2.50
C GLY A 505 -13.27 24.91 -1.17
N GLU A 506 -14.52 24.51 -0.92
CA GLU A 506 -14.92 23.85 0.33
C GLU A 506 -14.43 22.39 0.46
N GLN A 507 -13.85 21.81 -0.60
CA GLN A 507 -13.35 20.43 -0.53
C GLN A 507 -12.04 20.38 0.26
N PRO A 508 -11.95 19.58 1.34
CA PRO A 508 -10.71 19.49 2.12
C PRO A 508 -9.52 19.06 1.26
N ALA A 509 -8.51 19.93 1.16
CA ALA A 509 -7.29 19.68 0.39
C ALA A 509 -6.51 18.44 0.85
N THR A 510 -6.71 17.99 2.09
CA THR A 510 -6.07 16.78 2.63
C THR A 510 -6.47 15.49 1.90
N SER A 511 -7.59 15.49 1.19
CA SER A 511 -8.02 14.38 0.32
C SER A 511 -7.15 14.23 -0.93
N LYS A 512 -6.56 15.34 -1.42
CA LYS A 512 -5.75 15.41 -2.64
C LYS A 512 -4.27 15.73 -2.40
N MET A 513 -3.85 16.08 -1.18
CA MET A 513 -2.45 16.46 -0.95
C MET A 513 -1.47 15.29 -1.21
N ARG A 514 -0.25 15.59 -1.60
CA ARG A 514 0.87 14.64 -1.61
C ARG A 514 1.77 14.93 -0.40
N PRO A 515 1.74 14.07 0.65
CA PRO A 515 2.52 14.29 1.86
C PRO A 515 4.02 14.45 1.56
N GLY A 516 4.63 15.51 2.07
CA GLY A 516 6.04 15.82 1.84
C GLY A 516 6.35 16.54 0.53
N LEU A 517 5.37 16.78 -0.36
CA LEU A 517 5.57 17.43 -1.67
C LEU A 517 4.72 18.70 -1.86
N ASP A 518 3.49 18.72 -1.35
CA ASP A 518 2.58 19.86 -1.54
C ASP A 518 2.46 20.71 -0.27
N SER A 519 2.42 22.03 -0.44
CA SER A 519 1.94 22.94 0.61
C SER A 519 0.42 22.99 0.59
N ILE A 520 -0.17 23.18 1.76
CA ILE A 520 -1.63 23.21 1.94
C ILE A 520 -2.05 24.44 2.74
N SER A 521 -3.08 25.14 2.28
CA SER A 521 -3.69 26.25 3.01
C SER A 521 -5.17 26.04 3.27
N VAL A 522 -5.64 26.70 4.33
CA VAL A 522 -7.06 26.85 4.65
C VAL A 522 -7.34 28.32 4.95
N GLN A 523 -8.52 28.81 4.54
CA GLN A 523 -9.00 30.16 4.80
C GLN A 523 -10.48 30.18 5.16
N GLN A 524 -10.85 31.03 6.14
CA GLN A 524 -12.23 31.38 6.49
C GLN A 524 -12.28 32.87 6.86
N GLY A 525 -12.69 33.72 5.92
CA GLY A 525 -12.59 35.17 6.05
C GLY A 525 -11.13 35.61 6.24
N GLU A 526 -10.85 36.36 7.31
CA GLU A 526 -9.50 36.80 7.69
C GLU A 526 -8.63 35.71 8.34
N ARG A 527 -9.23 34.56 8.71
CA ARG A 527 -8.51 33.46 9.34
C ARG A 527 -7.87 32.59 8.28
N ALA A 528 -6.55 32.56 8.23
CA ALA A 528 -5.83 31.72 7.28
C ALA A 528 -4.61 31.06 7.91
N ALA A 529 -4.29 29.85 7.45
CA ALA A 529 -3.02 29.21 7.75
C ALA A 529 -2.53 28.38 6.57
N LEU A 530 -1.21 28.16 6.55
CA LEU A 530 -0.54 27.31 5.58
C LEU A 530 0.45 26.37 6.28
N PHE A 531 0.57 25.15 5.79
CA PHE A 531 1.68 24.25 6.09
C PHE A 531 2.54 24.02 4.86
N LEU A 532 3.86 24.15 5.05
CA LEU A 532 4.86 23.75 4.06
C LEU A 532 4.92 22.22 3.96
N PRO A 533 5.45 21.67 2.85
CA PRO A 533 5.28 20.26 2.51
C PRO A 533 5.86 19.30 3.54
N PHE A 534 6.96 19.70 4.18
CA PHE A 534 7.69 18.89 5.14
C PHE A 534 7.06 18.85 6.53
N VAL A 535 6.11 19.74 6.84
CA VAL A 535 5.49 19.80 8.18
C VAL A 535 4.76 18.48 8.50
N PRO A 536 3.85 17.97 7.67
CA PRO A 536 3.24 16.66 7.89
C PRO A 536 4.27 15.53 8.08
N THR A 537 5.35 15.55 7.29
CA THR A 537 6.41 14.54 7.35
C THR A 537 7.18 14.58 8.66
N TYR A 538 7.54 15.77 9.15
CA TYR A 538 8.29 15.97 10.38
C TYR A 538 7.53 15.54 11.64
N TYR A 539 6.20 15.64 11.61
CA TYR A 539 5.35 15.26 12.74
C TYR A 539 4.62 13.93 12.54
N ASN A 540 4.86 13.26 11.41
CA ASN A 540 4.23 11.97 11.04
C ASN A 540 2.70 12.04 11.08
N TRP A 541 2.15 13.18 10.65
CA TRP A 541 0.71 13.43 10.69
C TRP A 541 -0.02 12.71 9.56
N SER A 542 -1.12 12.05 9.90
CA SER A 542 -2.08 11.55 8.91
C SER A 542 -2.76 12.72 8.19
N ARG A 543 -3.40 12.45 7.05
CA ARG A 543 -4.21 13.46 6.33
C ARG A 543 -5.26 14.14 7.20
N GLU A 544 -5.88 13.37 8.10
CA GLU A 544 -6.87 13.89 9.04
C GLU A 544 -6.22 14.76 10.12
N GLU A 545 -5.04 14.35 10.61
CA GLU A 545 -4.28 15.14 11.57
C GLU A 545 -3.78 16.46 10.95
N VAL A 546 -3.33 16.44 9.69
CA VAL A 546 -2.98 17.67 8.95
C VAL A 546 -4.18 18.63 8.88
N ARG A 547 -5.37 18.12 8.56
CA ARG A 547 -6.61 18.93 8.51
C ARG A 547 -6.86 19.60 9.86
N ARG A 548 -6.85 18.81 10.93
CA ARG A 548 -7.10 19.26 12.30
C ARG A 548 -6.08 20.30 12.75
N GLN A 549 -4.80 20.05 12.54
CA GLN A 549 -3.71 20.95 12.96
C GLN A 549 -3.68 22.24 12.15
N LEU A 550 -4.02 22.18 10.85
CA LEU A 550 -4.05 23.37 10.00
C LEU A 550 -5.21 24.29 10.37
N MET A 551 -6.40 23.73 10.58
CA MET A 551 -7.57 24.48 11.07
C MET A 551 -7.32 25.08 12.45
N TYR A 552 -6.71 24.32 13.36
CA TYR A 552 -6.30 24.83 14.67
C TYR A 552 -5.32 26.00 14.55
N LYS A 553 -4.31 25.89 13.69
CA LYS A 553 -3.35 26.96 13.40
C LYS A 553 -4.03 28.21 12.81
N ALA A 554 -5.07 28.05 12.01
CA ALA A 554 -5.85 29.16 11.45
C ALA A 554 -6.84 29.78 12.46
N GLY A 555 -7.07 29.14 13.61
CA GLY A 555 -8.12 29.56 14.56
C GLY A 555 -9.54 29.24 14.07
N ILE A 556 -9.68 28.20 13.25
CA ILE A 556 -10.96 27.76 12.69
C ILE A 556 -11.47 26.54 13.46
N THR A 557 -12.69 26.61 13.98
CA THR A 557 -13.31 25.53 14.78
C THR A 557 -14.44 24.79 14.07
N ALA A 558 -15.18 25.49 13.19
CA ALA A 558 -16.30 24.93 12.43
C ALA A 558 -16.63 25.81 11.20
N GLY A 559 -17.49 25.31 10.31
CA GLY A 559 -18.00 26.02 9.13
C GLY A 559 -17.25 25.73 7.84
N ALA A 560 -17.79 26.21 6.73
CA ALA A 560 -17.17 26.14 5.41
C ALA A 560 -15.84 26.91 5.41
N CYS A 561 -14.84 26.36 4.74
CA CYS A 561 -13.52 26.92 4.61
C CYS A 561 -13.02 26.68 3.20
N ASP A 562 -12.29 27.65 2.67
CA ASP A 562 -11.65 27.50 1.38
C ASP A 562 -10.27 26.84 1.53
N TRP A 563 -10.00 25.89 0.64
CA TRP A 563 -8.76 25.12 0.63
C TRP A 563 -7.99 25.33 -0.67
N ALA A 564 -6.67 25.35 -0.56
CA ALA A 564 -5.78 25.35 -1.71
C ALA A 564 -4.57 24.43 -1.50
N LEU A 565 -4.07 23.88 -2.60
CA LEU A 565 -2.79 23.18 -2.67
C LEU A 565 -1.81 23.98 -3.53
N PHE A 566 -0.53 23.90 -3.19
CA PHE A 566 0.55 24.50 -3.97
C PHE A 566 1.61 23.45 -4.24
N LEU A 567 2.06 23.39 -5.49
CA LEU A 567 3.34 22.76 -5.76
C LEU A 567 4.43 23.55 -5.02
N THR A 568 5.42 22.84 -4.50
CA THR A 568 6.45 23.49 -3.71
C THR A 568 7.81 22.90 -3.99
N ALA A 569 8.73 23.75 -4.45
CA ALA A 569 10.14 23.44 -4.57
C ALA A 569 10.87 23.99 -3.34
N THR A 570 11.77 23.22 -2.75
CA THR A 570 12.50 23.63 -1.54
C THR A 570 13.97 23.32 -1.65
N TRP A 571 14.81 24.29 -1.29
CA TRP A 571 16.27 24.15 -1.22
C TRP A 571 16.76 24.47 0.18
N LEU A 572 17.74 23.71 0.64
CA LEU A 572 18.44 23.89 1.91
C LEU A 572 19.89 24.25 1.66
N GLN A 573 20.35 25.32 2.27
CA GLN A 573 21.76 25.70 2.33
C GLN A 573 22.29 25.58 3.76
N ARG A 574 23.39 24.83 3.95
CA ARG A 574 24.14 24.77 5.22
C ARG A 574 25.63 24.92 4.92
N GLY A 575 26.24 25.98 5.46
CA GLY A 575 27.58 26.38 5.04
C GLY A 575 27.62 26.63 3.53
N ARG A 576 28.59 26.03 2.84
CA ARG A 576 28.74 26.15 1.37
C ARG A 576 27.93 25.11 0.58
N ARG A 577 27.27 24.16 1.24
CA ARG A 577 26.54 23.08 0.57
C ARG A 577 25.07 23.44 0.39
N LEU A 578 24.52 23.03 -0.75
CA LEU A 578 23.13 23.19 -1.14
C LEU A 578 22.53 21.82 -1.41
N TRP A 579 21.28 21.61 -1.01
CA TRP A 579 20.51 20.43 -1.35
C TRP A 579 19.09 20.82 -1.76
N PRO A 580 18.58 20.34 -2.91
CA PRO A 580 17.14 20.27 -3.09
C PRO A 580 16.56 19.31 -2.04
N LEU A 581 15.40 19.65 -1.47
CA LEU A 581 14.70 18.81 -0.52
C LEU A 581 13.59 18.02 -1.23
N ALA A 582 13.45 16.76 -0.85
CA ALA A 582 12.29 15.93 -1.16
C ALA A 582 11.76 15.34 0.16
N PHE A 583 10.45 15.44 0.39
CA PHE A 583 9.84 14.99 1.65
C PHE A 583 10.48 15.61 2.91
N GLY A 584 10.99 16.84 2.80
CA GLY A 584 11.66 17.55 3.89
C GLY A 584 13.12 17.17 4.14
N PHE A 585 13.72 16.24 3.39
CA PHE A 585 15.11 15.84 3.57
C PHE A 585 15.91 16.00 2.27
N PRO A 586 17.24 16.17 2.32
CA PRO A 586 18.10 16.19 1.15
C PRO A 586 17.76 15.08 0.13
N ASP A 587 17.44 15.46 -1.11
CA ASP A 587 17.02 14.51 -2.13
C ASP A 587 18.21 13.69 -2.65
N ARG A 588 18.27 12.42 -2.24
CA ARG A 588 19.26 11.44 -2.71
C ARG A 588 18.76 10.57 -3.86
N GLY A 589 17.60 10.87 -4.44
CA GLY A 589 16.93 10.05 -5.44
C GLY A 589 17.69 9.89 -6.77
N GLN A 590 18.56 10.84 -7.11
CA GLN A 590 19.38 10.81 -8.32
C GLN A 590 20.75 10.12 -8.15
N LEU A 591 21.06 9.55 -6.98
CA LEU A 591 22.30 8.79 -6.80
C LEU A 591 22.25 7.52 -7.67
N ALA A 592 22.80 7.61 -8.88
CA ALA A 592 22.89 6.52 -9.84
C ALA A 592 23.78 5.36 -9.38
N ARG A 593 24.55 5.54 -8.30
CA ARG A 593 25.54 4.56 -7.82
C ARG A 593 25.43 4.36 -6.32
N TYR A 594 24.97 3.17 -5.92
CA TYR A 594 25.10 2.65 -4.56
C TYR A 594 25.95 1.36 -4.62
N PRO A 595 27.30 1.48 -4.62
CA PRO A 595 28.17 0.34 -4.83
C PRO A 595 28.19 -0.57 -3.59
N ALA A 596 28.38 -1.87 -3.82
CA ALA A 596 28.45 -2.87 -2.73
C ALA A 596 29.60 -2.64 -1.75
N SER A 597 30.63 -1.85 -2.11
CA SER A 597 31.68 -1.42 -1.19
C SER A 597 31.19 -0.49 -0.08
N ARG A 598 29.99 0.10 -0.20
CA ARG A 598 29.39 0.93 0.83
C ARG A 598 28.63 0.13 1.89
N TRP A 599 28.25 -1.11 1.60
CA TRP A 599 27.40 -1.91 2.49
C TRP A 599 27.99 -2.11 3.89
N PRO A 600 29.28 -2.45 4.07
CA PRO A 600 29.86 -2.57 5.40
C PRO A 600 29.83 -1.25 6.18
N LYS A 601 30.08 -0.12 5.51
CA LYS A 601 30.06 1.21 6.14
C LYS A 601 28.66 1.63 6.58
N ASP A 602 27.65 1.33 5.77
CA ASP A 602 26.26 1.59 6.16
C ASP A 602 25.81 0.63 7.25
N ALA A 603 26.21 -0.64 7.21
CA ALA A 603 25.95 -1.59 8.30
C ALA A 603 26.56 -1.12 9.62
N GLU A 604 27.81 -0.63 9.60
CA GLU A 604 28.47 -0.05 10.76
C GLU A 604 27.74 1.19 11.29
N LEU A 605 27.27 2.06 10.40
CA LEU A 605 26.48 3.25 10.75
C LEU A 605 25.15 2.88 11.44
N LEU A 606 24.43 1.89 10.90
CA LEU A 606 23.16 1.39 11.47
C LEU A 606 23.38 0.71 12.82
N ALA A 607 24.44 -0.12 12.94
CA ALA A 607 24.80 -0.76 14.19
C ALA A 607 25.21 0.26 15.27
N GLY A 608 25.96 1.30 14.88
CA GLY A 608 26.30 2.42 15.76
C GLY A 608 25.07 3.15 16.29
N TYR A 609 24.02 3.32 15.47
CA TYR A 609 22.75 3.87 15.95
C TYR A 609 22.12 2.97 17.02
N ILE A 610 21.99 1.66 16.77
CA ILE A 610 21.40 0.74 17.76
C ILE A 610 22.19 0.78 19.08
N ALA A 611 23.52 0.73 19.01
CA ALA A 611 24.40 0.78 20.17
C ALA A 611 24.24 2.08 20.98
N GLN A 612 24.05 3.22 20.32
CA GLN A 612 23.82 4.51 20.98
C GLN A 612 22.45 4.61 21.67
N GLN A 613 21.48 3.78 21.28
CA GLN A 613 20.13 3.80 21.89
C GLN A 613 20.00 2.88 23.10
N LEU A 614 21.01 2.08 23.42
CA LEU A 614 21.00 1.17 24.57
C LEU A 614 21.00 1.96 25.88
N ASP A 615 20.14 1.54 26.82
CA ASP A 615 20.22 1.95 28.21
C ASP A 615 21.24 1.11 29.00
N ASP A 616 21.35 1.37 30.31
CA ASP A 616 22.29 0.65 31.20
C ASP A 616 21.99 -0.86 31.29
N SER A 617 20.75 -1.28 30.99
CA SER A 617 20.35 -2.69 30.94
C SER A 617 20.66 -3.35 29.59
N GLY A 618 21.16 -2.59 28.62
CA GLY A 618 21.43 -3.06 27.27
C GLY A 618 20.17 -3.18 26.41
N ILE A 619 19.06 -2.53 26.77
CA ILE A 619 17.84 -2.52 25.97
C ILE A 619 17.75 -1.21 25.17
N PRO A 620 17.54 -1.25 23.84
CA PRO A 620 17.48 -0.04 23.05
C PRO A 620 16.16 0.72 23.24
N THR A 621 16.21 2.04 23.11
CA THR A 621 15.00 2.86 22.93
C THR A 621 14.17 2.32 21.75
N TYR A 622 12.90 1.99 22.01
CA TYR A 622 12.03 1.35 21.02
C TYR A 622 11.68 2.27 19.83
N HIS A 623 11.33 3.52 20.10
CA HIS A 623 10.89 4.48 19.08
C HIS A 623 11.42 5.88 19.38
N TYR A 624 11.91 6.56 18.34
CA TYR A 624 12.47 7.90 18.41
C TYR A 624 11.81 8.83 17.38
N PHE A 625 11.49 10.05 17.80
CA PHE A 625 10.97 11.13 16.96
C PHE A 625 12.04 12.23 16.83
N PRO A 626 12.91 12.19 15.81
CA PRO A 626 14.11 13.03 15.72
C PRO A 626 13.84 14.53 15.69
N ILE A 627 12.70 14.94 15.13
CA ILE A 627 12.33 16.36 15.04
C ILE A 627 11.98 16.93 16.42
N ALA A 628 11.26 16.16 17.25
CA ALA A 628 10.86 16.60 18.59
C ALA A 628 11.86 16.22 19.69
N GLY A 629 12.79 15.30 19.44
CA GLY A 629 13.64 14.69 20.46
C GLY A 629 12.89 13.74 21.41
N GLN A 630 11.64 13.38 21.09
CA GLN A 630 10.84 12.50 21.92
C GLN A 630 11.27 11.04 21.74
N ARG A 631 11.35 10.33 22.87
CA ARG A 631 11.70 8.91 22.94
C ARG A 631 10.59 8.13 23.61
N ILE A 632 10.30 6.96 23.06
CA ILE A 632 9.43 5.96 23.67
C ILE A 632 10.29 4.72 23.90
N PRO A 633 10.68 4.43 25.16
CA PRO A 633 11.53 3.27 25.47
C PRO A 633 10.75 1.96 25.46
N THR A 634 9.42 2.00 25.56
CA THR A 634 8.55 0.83 25.66
C THR A 634 7.89 0.48 24.31
N GLY A 635 7.75 -0.82 24.05
CA GLY A 635 7.15 -1.35 22.85
C GLY A 635 7.23 -2.86 22.75
N SER A 636 7.29 -3.40 21.54
CA SER A 636 7.31 -4.85 21.29
C SER A 636 8.68 -5.46 21.59
N VAL A 637 8.69 -6.52 22.41
CA VAL A 637 9.90 -7.33 22.69
C VAL A 637 10.49 -7.90 21.39
N ALA A 638 9.64 -8.36 20.46
CA ALA A 638 10.06 -8.92 19.18
C ALA A 638 10.96 -7.95 18.38
N ARG A 639 10.59 -6.66 18.36
CA ARG A 639 11.33 -5.61 17.64
C ARG A 639 12.65 -5.24 18.34
N LEU A 640 12.65 -5.20 19.68
CA LEU A 640 13.85 -4.96 20.48
C LEU A 640 14.88 -6.07 20.26
N VAL A 641 14.43 -7.33 20.36
CA VAL A 641 15.27 -8.52 20.17
C VAL A 641 15.82 -8.60 18.74
N LEU A 642 15.00 -8.29 17.73
CA LEU A 642 15.48 -8.21 16.34
C LEU A 642 16.68 -7.27 16.19
N ALA A 643 16.61 -6.09 16.81
CA ALA A 643 17.68 -5.11 16.74
C ALA A 643 18.94 -5.54 17.52
N LEU A 644 18.76 -6.16 18.69
CA LEU A 644 19.86 -6.71 19.49
C LEU A 644 20.58 -7.85 18.78
N GLY A 645 19.83 -8.77 18.17
CA GLY A 645 20.38 -9.83 17.33
C GLY A 645 21.13 -9.28 16.13
N ALA A 646 20.59 -8.26 15.47
CA ALA A 646 21.26 -7.57 14.35
C ALA A 646 22.56 -6.88 14.79
N LEU A 647 22.60 -6.28 15.99
CA LEU A 647 23.78 -5.63 16.55
C LEU A 647 24.89 -6.64 16.88
N GLU A 648 24.53 -7.77 17.52
CA GLU A 648 25.47 -8.87 17.76
C GLU A 648 26.04 -9.40 16.45
N GLU A 649 25.17 -9.64 15.47
CA GLU A 649 25.53 -10.15 14.15
C GLU A 649 26.47 -9.18 13.42
N ALA A 650 26.21 -7.88 13.51
CA ALA A 650 27.07 -6.84 12.95
C ALA A 650 28.46 -6.88 13.58
N GLY A 651 28.55 -7.02 14.90
CA GLY A 651 29.82 -7.14 15.61
C GLY A 651 30.66 -8.33 15.13
N ARG A 652 30.03 -9.48 14.82
CA ARG A 652 30.72 -10.63 14.23
C ARG A 652 31.14 -10.42 12.79
N VAL A 653 30.26 -9.90 11.94
CA VAL A 653 30.48 -9.79 10.49
C VAL A 653 31.44 -8.67 10.13
N LEU A 654 31.42 -7.57 10.89
CA LEU A 654 32.23 -6.39 10.66
C LEU A 654 33.52 -6.37 11.49
N ASP A 655 33.79 -7.44 12.25
CA ASP A 655 34.95 -7.54 13.17
C ASP A 655 35.01 -6.39 14.18
N ARG A 656 33.87 -6.13 14.85
CA ARG A 656 33.68 -5.05 15.82
C ARG A 656 33.30 -5.64 17.19
N PRO A 657 34.28 -6.00 18.04
CA PRO A 657 34.03 -6.67 19.32
C PRO A 657 33.17 -5.82 20.26
N ASP A 658 33.32 -4.49 20.22
CA ASP A 658 32.53 -3.56 21.02
C ASP A 658 31.03 -3.59 20.68
N LEU A 659 30.68 -3.67 19.39
CA LEU A 659 29.30 -3.83 18.94
C LEU A 659 28.76 -5.21 19.29
N ARG A 660 29.59 -6.25 19.13
CA ARG A 660 29.23 -7.63 19.49
C ARG A 660 28.88 -7.74 20.98
N GLU A 661 29.75 -7.23 21.84
CA GLU A 661 29.55 -7.20 23.29
C GLU A 661 28.29 -6.42 23.66
N ALA A 662 28.04 -5.28 23.03
CA ALA A 662 26.82 -4.51 23.26
C ALA A 662 25.54 -5.29 22.92
N GLY A 663 25.52 -5.97 21.76
CA GLY A 663 24.41 -6.86 21.38
C GLY A 663 24.24 -8.04 22.34
N LEU A 664 25.33 -8.71 22.71
CA LEU A 664 25.32 -9.83 23.65
C LEU A 664 24.79 -9.44 25.03
N ARG A 665 25.18 -8.26 25.56
CA ARG A 665 24.64 -7.77 26.83
C ARG A 665 23.12 -7.65 26.80
N GLY A 666 22.56 -7.04 25.76
CA GLY A 666 21.10 -6.92 25.63
C GLY A 666 20.39 -8.27 25.45
N LEU A 667 20.95 -9.18 24.66
CA LEU A 667 20.41 -10.54 24.50
C LEU A 667 20.44 -11.33 25.81
N GLU A 668 21.51 -11.18 26.60
CA GLU A 668 21.66 -11.78 27.91
C GLU A 668 20.62 -11.22 28.90
N THR A 669 20.36 -9.91 28.89
CA THR A 669 19.26 -9.30 29.65
C THR A 669 17.91 -9.93 29.26
N CYS A 670 17.62 -10.09 27.98
CA CYS A 670 16.40 -10.78 27.52
C CYS A 670 16.32 -12.23 28.02
N ARG A 671 17.44 -12.96 27.95
CA ARG A 671 17.53 -14.37 28.37
C ARG A 671 17.27 -14.53 29.88
N GLN A 672 17.80 -13.62 30.70
CA GLN A 672 17.60 -13.63 32.16
C GLN A 672 16.15 -13.38 32.57
N HIS A 673 15.41 -12.60 31.77
CA HIS A 673 14.00 -12.28 32.02
C HIS A 673 13.01 -13.28 31.40
N LEU A 674 13.49 -14.38 30.79
CA LEU A 674 12.62 -15.47 30.36
C LEU A 674 11.76 -15.96 31.53
N GLN A 675 10.44 -15.94 31.33
CA GLN A 675 9.48 -16.48 32.30
C GLN A 675 9.26 -17.95 32.03
N LEU A 676 9.60 -18.80 33.00
CA LEU A 676 9.30 -20.23 32.94
C LEU A 676 7.82 -20.46 33.22
N GLU A 677 7.18 -21.30 32.41
CA GLU A 677 5.78 -21.69 32.57
C GLU A 677 5.66 -23.11 33.13
N GLU A 678 4.50 -23.42 33.72
CA GLU A 678 4.12 -24.78 34.06
C GLU A 678 4.17 -25.68 32.81
N GLY A 679 4.69 -26.90 32.94
CA GLY A 679 4.89 -27.81 31.81
C GLY A 679 6.24 -27.65 31.09
N GLY A 680 7.17 -26.85 31.62
CA GLY A 680 8.55 -26.81 31.14
C GLY A 680 8.68 -26.07 29.80
N THR A 681 7.95 -24.99 29.62
CA THR A 681 8.14 -24.03 28.52
C THR A 681 8.59 -22.68 29.07
N ALA A 682 9.03 -21.75 28.20
CA ALA A 682 9.41 -20.40 28.60
C ALA A 682 8.87 -19.35 27.62
N ARG A 683 8.60 -18.14 28.10
CA ARG A 683 8.21 -16.96 27.29
C ARG A 683 9.21 -15.83 27.38
N ALA A 684 9.41 -15.16 26.25
CA ALA A 684 10.09 -13.88 26.16
C ALA A 684 9.27 -12.83 26.91
N PHE A 685 9.84 -12.35 28.01
CA PHE A 685 9.27 -11.30 28.82
C PHE A 685 10.37 -10.29 29.13
N LEU A 686 10.04 -9.00 29.01
CA LEU A 686 10.88 -7.91 29.48
C LEU A 686 9.98 -6.96 30.27
N PRO A 687 10.36 -6.57 31.51
CA PRO A 687 9.55 -5.67 32.32
C PRO A 687 9.20 -4.38 31.57
N GLY A 688 7.92 -4.00 31.58
CA GLY A 688 7.42 -2.79 30.91
C GLY A 688 7.32 -2.86 29.39
N GLN A 689 7.66 -4.00 28.77
CA GLN A 689 7.57 -4.22 27.32
C GLN A 689 6.38 -5.13 26.97
N LEU A 690 5.96 -5.12 25.71
CA LEU A 690 4.85 -5.90 25.18
C LEU A 690 5.36 -7.26 24.66
N PRO A 691 5.07 -8.38 25.35
CA PRO A 691 5.45 -9.72 24.89
C PRO A 691 4.58 -10.16 23.70
N SER A 692 5.06 -11.16 22.96
CA SER A 692 4.29 -11.82 21.90
C SER A 692 4.94 -13.15 21.52
N THR A 693 4.21 -14.04 20.85
CA THR A 693 4.79 -15.30 20.34
C THR A 693 5.87 -15.03 19.29
N MET A 694 5.74 -13.96 18.51
CA MET A 694 6.82 -13.50 17.62
C MET A 694 8.09 -13.16 18.42
N ALA A 695 7.97 -12.62 19.64
CA ALA A 695 9.11 -12.34 20.49
C ALA A 695 9.79 -13.62 20.97
N ASP A 696 9.02 -14.67 21.30
CA ASP A 696 9.55 -15.98 21.65
C ASP A 696 10.42 -16.55 20.51
N CYS A 697 9.90 -16.48 19.28
CA CYS A 697 10.58 -16.97 18.08
C CYS A 697 11.88 -16.18 17.82
N LEU A 698 11.81 -14.85 17.80
CA LEU A 698 12.99 -14.01 17.51
C LEU A 698 14.04 -14.08 18.61
N LEU A 699 13.64 -14.24 19.87
CA LEU A 699 14.60 -14.41 20.98
C LEU A 699 15.33 -15.74 20.89
N LEU A 700 14.61 -16.82 20.60
CA LEU A 700 15.24 -18.11 20.36
C LEU A 700 16.23 -18.05 19.19
N GLU A 701 15.84 -17.42 18.07
CA GLU A 701 16.71 -17.25 16.89
C GLU A 701 17.97 -16.45 17.22
N ALA A 702 17.83 -15.31 17.89
CA ALA A 702 18.94 -14.43 18.22
C ALA A 702 19.91 -15.08 19.23
N LEU A 703 19.38 -15.73 20.29
CA LEU A 703 20.19 -16.44 21.28
C LEU A 703 20.97 -17.60 20.63
N ALA A 704 20.29 -18.43 19.84
CA ALA A 704 20.92 -19.54 19.13
C ALA A 704 21.99 -19.06 18.14
N SER A 705 21.73 -18.01 17.37
CA SER A 705 22.69 -17.42 16.43
C SER A 705 23.93 -16.84 17.14
N ALA A 706 23.75 -16.31 18.36
CA ALA A 706 24.82 -15.80 19.21
C ALA A 706 25.58 -16.90 19.97
N GLY A 707 25.14 -18.16 19.90
CA GLY A 707 25.75 -19.30 20.62
C GLY A 707 25.31 -19.44 22.08
N LEU A 708 24.20 -18.80 22.47
CA LEU A 708 23.61 -18.91 23.81
C LEU A 708 22.49 -19.98 23.77
N THR A 709 22.79 -21.23 24.14
CA THR A 709 21.87 -22.37 24.00
C THR A 709 21.75 -23.22 25.28
N ASP A 710 21.42 -22.59 26.40
CA ASP A 710 21.27 -23.27 27.69
C ASP A 710 19.86 -23.86 27.90
N GLU A 711 19.59 -24.38 29.11
CA GLU A 711 18.30 -25.01 29.45
C GLU A 711 17.10 -24.05 29.27
N ARG A 712 17.27 -22.76 29.55
CA ARG A 712 16.22 -21.74 29.32
C ARG A 712 15.89 -21.63 27.84
N CYS A 713 16.89 -21.68 26.98
CA CYS A 713 16.70 -21.72 25.53
C CYS A 713 15.97 -22.99 25.10
N ALA A 714 16.23 -24.14 25.73
CA ALA A 714 15.49 -25.37 25.48
C ALA A 714 14.00 -25.28 25.87
N HIS A 715 13.68 -24.61 26.99
CA HIS A 715 12.29 -24.32 27.37
C HIS A 715 11.58 -23.42 26.35
N LEU A 716 12.27 -22.40 25.84
CA LEU A 716 11.75 -21.52 24.79
C LEU A 716 11.58 -22.28 23.46
N ALA A 717 12.53 -23.14 23.09
CA ALA A 717 12.43 -24.00 21.91
C ALA A 717 11.24 -24.95 21.98
N ARG A 718 10.97 -25.56 23.14
CA ARG A 718 9.76 -26.38 23.36
C ARG A 718 8.48 -25.57 23.14
N ARG A 719 8.44 -24.32 23.61
CA ARG A 719 7.30 -23.43 23.36
C ARG A 719 7.09 -23.18 21.87
N VAL A 720 8.14 -22.79 21.15
CA VAL A 720 8.07 -22.49 19.71
C VAL A 720 7.69 -23.74 18.91
N ALA A 721 8.23 -24.92 19.27
CA ALA A 721 7.86 -26.19 18.66
C ALA A 721 6.38 -26.54 18.89
N GLY A 722 5.81 -26.18 20.05
CA GLY A 722 4.39 -26.37 20.36
C GLY A 722 3.42 -25.54 19.51
N LEU A 723 3.92 -24.59 18.72
CA LEU A 723 3.09 -23.81 17.77
C LEU A 723 2.75 -24.62 16.51
N LEU A 724 3.55 -25.63 16.17
CA LEU A 724 3.38 -26.45 14.96
C LEU A 724 2.19 -27.40 15.17
N GLN A 725 1.17 -27.24 14.34
CA GLN A 725 -0.04 -28.06 14.39
C GLN A 725 0.10 -29.32 13.52
N PRO A 726 -0.63 -30.42 13.84
CA PRO A 726 -0.58 -31.65 13.05
C PRO A 726 -0.99 -31.49 11.58
N ASP A 727 -1.82 -30.49 11.26
CA ASP A 727 -2.28 -30.21 9.89
C ASP A 727 -1.32 -29.29 9.08
N GLY A 728 -0.19 -28.93 9.68
CA GLY A 728 0.84 -28.08 9.07
C GLY A 728 0.66 -26.58 9.31
N ALA A 729 -0.44 -26.14 9.92
CA ALA A 729 -0.55 -24.74 10.33
C ALA A 729 0.40 -24.44 11.50
N ILE A 730 0.87 -23.20 11.61
CA ILE A 730 1.60 -22.71 12.79
C ILE A 730 0.76 -21.61 13.43
N SER A 731 0.30 -21.84 14.66
CA SER A 731 -0.62 -20.93 15.37
C SER A 731 -0.37 -20.93 16.88
N GLU A 732 -0.81 -19.88 17.57
CA GLU A 732 -0.67 -19.75 19.03
C GLU A 732 -1.62 -20.68 19.81
N HIS A 733 -2.74 -21.06 19.20
CA HIS A 733 -3.82 -21.81 19.85
C HIS A 733 -4.03 -23.15 19.14
N PRO A 734 -3.92 -24.28 19.86
CA PRO A 734 -4.15 -25.61 19.28
C PRO A 734 -5.52 -25.71 18.61
N GLY A 735 -5.55 -26.14 17.35
CA GLY A 735 -6.78 -26.34 16.58
C GLY A 735 -7.51 -25.06 16.12
N ALA A 736 -7.06 -23.87 16.51
CA ALA A 736 -7.56 -22.61 15.96
C ALA A 736 -6.71 -22.16 14.77
N ARG A 737 -7.35 -21.66 13.72
CA ARG A 737 -6.63 -21.19 12.53
C ARG A 737 -6.21 -19.73 12.64
N GLY A 738 -6.68 -18.98 13.63
CA GLY A 738 -6.28 -17.57 13.83
C GLY A 738 -6.74 -16.64 12.71
N LEU A 739 -6.36 -15.36 12.83
CA LEU A 739 -6.65 -14.36 11.81
C LEU A 739 -5.71 -14.49 10.62
N ALA A 740 -6.13 -13.99 9.45
CA ALA A 740 -5.36 -14.12 8.22
C ALA A 740 -3.92 -13.60 8.33
N MET A 741 -3.67 -12.52 9.07
CA MET A 741 -2.32 -11.96 9.23
C MET A 741 -1.40 -12.82 10.10
N ASP A 742 -1.95 -13.68 10.97
CA ASP A 742 -1.15 -14.50 11.89
C ASP A 742 -0.23 -15.44 11.09
N HIS A 743 -0.70 -15.86 9.91
CA HIS A 743 0.02 -16.77 9.02
C HIS A 743 1.08 -16.13 8.12
N ASP A 744 1.11 -14.80 8.05
CA ASP A 744 1.97 -14.09 7.10
C ASP A 744 3.35 -13.79 7.69
N TYR A 745 3.49 -13.70 9.01
CA TYR A 745 4.72 -13.26 9.67
C TYR A 745 5.28 -14.28 10.67
N MET A 746 4.51 -14.63 11.69
CA MET A 746 4.97 -15.45 12.82
C MET A 746 5.44 -16.86 12.41
N PRO A 747 4.77 -17.60 11.51
CA PRO A 747 5.21 -18.93 11.11
C PRO A 747 6.63 -18.99 10.55
N GLY A 748 7.01 -17.98 9.76
CA GLY A 748 8.36 -17.91 9.21
C GLY A 748 9.40 -17.68 10.31
N SER A 749 9.12 -16.83 11.31
CA SER A 749 10.06 -16.63 12.42
C SER A 749 10.14 -17.87 13.32
N ALA A 750 9.05 -18.59 13.54
CA ALA A 750 9.04 -19.84 14.31
C ALA A 750 9.93 -20.91 13.64
N LEU A 751 9.74 -21.13 12.34
CA LEU A 751 10.56 -22.08 11.57
C LEU A 751 12.03 -21.67 11.52
N LEU A 752 12.32 -20.38 11.32
CA LEU A 752 13.69 -19.85 11.32
C LEU A 752 14.37 -20.05 12.68
N ALA A 753 13.65 -19.81 13.78
CA ALA A 753 14.14 -19.98 15.13
C ALA A 753 14.47 -21.45 15.45
N LEU A 754 13.55 -22.37 15.14
CA LEU A 754 13.76 -23.80 15.35
C LEU A 754 14.92 -24.34 14.52
N ALA A 755 15.02 -23.94 13.24
CA ALA A 755 16.14 -24.35 12.40
C ALA A 755 17.48 -23.79 12.91
N THR A 756 17.50 -22.52 13.33
CA THR A 756 18.72 -21.91 13.87
C THR A 756 19.15 -22.57 15.18
N TYR A 757 18.19 -22.87 16.07
CA TYR A 757 18.45 -23.57 17.32
C TYR A 757 18.93 -25.01 17.12
N ALA A 758 18.29 -25.78 16.23
CA ALA A 758 18.70 -27.14 15.91
C ALA A 758 20.14 -27.19 15.36
N ARG A 759 20.50 -26.22 14.50
CA ARG A 759 21.88 -26.06 14.00
C ARG A 759 22.86 -25.71 15.12
N ALA A 760 22.52 -24.74 15.97
CA ALA A 760 23.40 -24.27 17.04
C ALA A 760 23.68 -25.32 18.11
N THR A 761 22.71 -26.21 18.36
CA THR A 761 22.82 -27.30 19.35
C THR A 761 23.40 -28.60 18.77
N GLY A 762 23.67 -28.66 17.47
CA GLY A 762 24.12 -29.89 16.81
C GLY A 762 23.07 -31.01 16.79
N ALA A 763 21.79 -30.67 16.91
CA ALA A 763 20.66 -31.61 16.97
C ALA A 763 19.68 -31.38 15.81
N PRO A 764 20.07 -31.66 14.54
CA PRO A 764 19.22 -31.43 13.38
C PRO A 764 17.91 -32.26 13.40
N ASP A 765 17.92 -33.40 14.07
CA ASP A 765 16.74 -34.26 14.26
C ASP A 765 15.71 -33.68 15.23
N ALA A 766 16.03 -32.59 15.94
CA ALA A 766 15.09 -31.89 16.81
C ALA A 766 13.99 -31.14 16.03
N LEU A 767 14.17 -30.92 14.72
CA LEU A 767 13.09 -30.42 13.86
C LEU A 767 12.08 -31.53 13.56
N PRO A 768 10.77 -31.33 13.77
CA PRO A 768 9.76 -32.31 13.37
C PRO A 768 9.68 -32.47 11.85
N ASP A 769 8.91 -33.43 11.34
CA ASP A 769 8.55 -33.47 9.93
C ASP A 769 7.74 -32.22 9.57
N LEU A 770 8.20 -31.48 8.56
CA LEU A 770 7.62 -30.22 8.10
C LEU A 770 6.88 -30.35 6.76
N THR A 771 6.67 -31.57 6.26
CA THR A 771 5.98 -31.81 4.97
C THR A 771 4.60 -31.16 4.94
N ALA A 772 3.78 -31.40 5.97
CA ALA A 772 2.47 -30.77 6.10
C ALA A 772 2.56 -29.23 6.17
N CYS A 773 3.57 -28.69 6.86
CA CYS A 773 3.81 -27.24 6.92
C CYS A 773 4.13 -26.66 5.54
N LEU A 774 5.01 -27.32 4.78
CA LEU A 774 5.40 -26.90 3.44
C LEU A 774 4.20 -26.90 2.48
N GLU A 775 3.37 -27.93 2.53
CA GLU A 775 2.14 -28.01 1.74
C GLU A 775 1.14 -26.92 2.11
N TRP A 776 0.97 -26.67 3.42
CA TRP A 776 0.03 -25.67 3.93
C TRP A 776 0.42 -24.27 3.46
N TYR A 777 1.68 -23.86 3.70
CA TYR A 777 2.16 -22.54 3.34
C TYR A 777 2.40 -22.39 1.82
N GLY A 778 2.78 -23.46 1.13
CA GLY A 778 2.82 -23.49 -0.33
C GLY A 778 1.47 -23.21 -0.96
N ARG A 779 0.41 -23.86 -0.47
CA ARG A 779 -0.98 -23.59 -0.90
C ARG A 779 -1.38 -22.15 -0.59
N ARG A 780 -1.13 -21.67 0.63
CA ARG A 780 -1.45 -20.29 1.03
C ARG A 780 -0.77 -19.28 0.10
N PHE A 781 0.53 -19.43 -0.13
CA PHE A 781 1.30 -18.50 -0.95
C PHE A 781 0.76 -18.42 -2.38
N ARG A 782 0.43 -19.56 -3.00
CA ARG A 782 -0.13 -19.59 -4.36
C ARG A 782 -1.50 -18.92 -4.49
N ILE A 783 -2.27 -18.86 -3.40
CA ILE A 783 -3.60 -18.24 -3.40
C ILE A 783 -3.54 -16.76 -3.02
N ALA A 784 -2.81 -16.43 -1.94
CA ALA A 784 -2.85 -15.11 -1.32
C ALA A 784 -1.61 -14.25 -1.59
N GLN A 785 -0.49 -14.86 -1.97
CA GLN A 785 0.81 -14.21 -2.21
C GLN A 785 1.16 -13.11 -1.18
N PRO A 786 1.12 -13.42 0.14
CA PRO A 786 1.31 -12.39 1.16
C PRO A 786 2.77 -11.97 1.27
N TRP A 787 3.01 -10.66 1.27
CA TRP A 787 4.33 -10.05 1.38
C TRP A 787 5.13 -10.47 2.62
N GLY A 788 4.45 -10.71 3.75
CA GLY A 788 5.09 -11.17 4.99
C GLY A 788 5.86 -12.49 4.80
N MET A 789 5.33 -13.41 3.98
CA MET A 789 5.96 -14.71 3.73
C MET A 789 7.25 -14.58 2.92
N VAL A 790 7.32 -13.65 1.96
CA VAL A 790 8.57 -13.38 1.24
C VAL A 790 9.67 -12.92 2.20
N GLY A 791 9.33 -12.04 3.14
CA GLY A 791 10.29 -11.54 4.11
C GLY A 791 10.69 -12.59 5.14
N TRP A 792 9.76 -13.34 5.75
CA TRP A 792 10.09 -14.30 6.82
C TRP A 792 10.27 -15.74 6.36
N GLN A 793 9.36 -16.28 5.55
CA GLN A 793 9.40 -17.68 5.16
C GLN A 793 10.52 -18.00 4.16
N ALA A 794 10.92 -17.07 3.29
CA ALA A 794 12.09 -17.29 2.43
C ALA A 794 13.37 -17.53 3.27
N GLN A 795 13.54 -16.77 4.36
CA GLN A 795 14.64 -16.98 5.32
C GLN A 795 14.52 -18.33 6.02
N ALA A 796 13.31 -18.61 6.53
CA ALA A 796 13.02 -19.81 7.30
C ALA A 796 13.26 -21.09 6.50
N TRP A 797 12.68 -21.19 5.31
CA TRP A 797 12.81 -22.37 4.45
C TRP A 797 14.23 -22.52 3.90
N THR A 798 14.97 -21.43 3.72
CA THR A 798 16.41 -21.51 3.43
C THR A 798 17.16 -22.16 4.60
N ALA A 799 16.90 -21.72 5.84
CA ALA A 799 17.52 -22.30 7.04
C ALA A 799 17.12 -23.77 7.27
N VAL A 800 15.86 -24.13 6.97
CA VAL A 800 15.41 -25.53 7.02
C VAL A 800 16.10 -26.38 5.94
N HIS A 801 16.23 -25.86 4.72
CA HIS A 801 16.92 -26.57 3.62
C HIS A 801 18.39 -26.87 3.94
N GLU A 802 19.08 -25.97 4.65
CA GLU A 802 20.46 -26.21 5.09
C GLU A 802 20.60 -27.42 6.04
N LEU A 803 19.54 -27.74 6.79
CA LEU A 803 19.51 -28.91 7.68
C LEU A 803 18.93 -30.16 7.01
N ARG A 804 17.92 -29.98 6.15
CA ARG A 804 17.21 -31.04 5.43
C ARG A 804 17.04 -30.64 3.96
N PRO A 805 18.06 -30.88 3.12
CA PRO A 805 18.03 -30.45 1.73
C PRO A 805 17.01 -31.26 0.93
N THR A 806 16.00 -30.58 0.40
CA THR A 806 15.05 -31.12 -0.57
C THR A 806 14.76 -30.11 -1.68
N ASP A 807 14.51 -30.62 -2.89
CA ASP A 807 14.19 -29.79 -4.06
C ASP A 807 12.88 -29.01 -3.87
N GLU A 808 11.92 -29.59 -3.14
CA GLU A 808 10.62 -28.99 -2.84
C GLU A 808 10.78 -27.70 -2.03
N ILE A 809 11.66 -27.72 -1.01
CA ILE A 809 11.91 -26.54 -0.18
C ILE A 809 12.59 -25.44 -1.01
N ALA A 810 13.62 -25.79 -1.78
CA ALA A 810 14.33 -24.82 -2.62
C ALA A 810 13.40 -24.21 -3.68
N ARG A 811 12.55 -25.03 -4.30
CA ARG A 811 11.52 -24.58 -5.26
C ARG A 811 10.56 -23.60 -4.61
N PHE A 812 10.12 -23.85 -3.38
CA PHE A 812 9.21 -22.94 -2.68
C PHE A 812 9.87 -21.60 -2.32
N VAL A 813 11.13 -21.61 -1.88
CA VAL A 813 11.90 -20.37 -1.65
C VAL A 813 12.00 -19.55 -2.95
N PHE A 814 12.35 -20.21 -4.06
CA PHE A 814 12.45 -19.53 -5.35
C PHE A 814 11.11 -19.03 -5.87
N GLU A 815 10.02 -19.78 -5.70
CA GLU A 815 8.66 -19.37 -6.05
C GLU A 815 8.28 -18.04 -5.37
N MET A 816 8.56 -17.90 -4.07
CA MET A 816 8.26 -16.68 -3.32
C MET A 816 9.09 -15.47 -3.78
N VAL A 817 10.39 -15.68 -4.00
CA VAL A 817 11.30 -14.60 -4.36
C VAL A 817 11.15 -14.19 -5.82
N ASP A 818 10.97 -15.14 -6.74
CA ASP A 818 10.71 -14.83 -8.15
C ASP A 818 9.43 -13.98 -8.30
N TRP A 819 8.37 -14.29 -7.55
CA TRP A 819 7.15 -13.46 -7.49
C TRP A 819 7.44 -12.04 -6.98
N ALA A 820 8.16 -11.90 -5.86
CA ALA A 820 8.44 -10.60 -5.27
C ALA A 820 9.22 -9.67 -6.23
N LEU A 821 10.10 -10.24 -7.06
CA LEU A 821 10.89 -9.51 -8.05
C LEU A 821 10.03 -8.90 -9.17
N GLU A 822 8.86 -9.44 -9.49
CA GLU A 822 7.91 -8.84 -10.46
C GLU A 822 7.35 -7.49 -9.99
N TYR A 823 7.50 -7.21 -8.69
CA TYR A 823 7.05 -6.00 -8.01
C TYR A 823 8.21 -5.13 -7.52
N GLN A 824 9.46 -5.50 -7.80
CA GLN A 824 10.60 -4.64 -7.50
C GLN A 824 10.74 -3.56 -8.57
N HIS A 825 10.52 -2.31 -8.18
CA HIS A 825 10.47 -1.19 -9.09
C HIS A 825 11.83 -0.92 -9.75
N ARG A 826 11.89 -0.96 -11.08
CA ARG A 826 13.13 -0.78 -11.84
C ARG A 826 13.76 0.60 -11.65
N LYS A 827 12.96 1.66 -11.51
CA LYS A 827 13.46 3.04 -11.40
C LYS A 827 14.02 3.35 -10.02
N SER A 828 13.33 2.96 -8.95
CA SER A 828 13.73 3.31 -7.58
C SER A 828 14.43 2.19 -6.81
N GLY A 829 14.28 0.94 -7.23
CA GLY A 829 14.78 -0.25 -6.54
C GLY A 829 13.93 -0.72 -5.35
N MET A 830 12.87 0.02 -5.01
CA MET A 830 11.96 -0.33 -3.93
C MET A 830 11.05 -1.50 -4.31
N PHE A 831 10.66 -2.32 -3.34
CA PHE A 831 9.53 -3.23 -3.56
C PHE A 831 8.23 -2.46 -3.47
N LEU A 832 7.35 -2.57 -4.46
CA LEU A 832 6.00 -1.96 -4.46
C LEU A 832 5.03 -2.74 -3.55
N ALA A 833 5.48 -3.04 -2.33
CA ALA A 833 4.75 -3.87 -1.38
C ALA A 833 3.60 -3.11 -0.73
N GLU A 834 2.51 -3.83 -0.45
CA GLU A 834 1.32 -3.28 0.21
C GLU A 834 1.37 -3.34 1.73
N LEU A 835 2.54 -3.01 2.29
CA LEU A 835 2.84 -3.15 3.72
C LEU A 835 2.72 -1.85 4.52
N HIS A 836 2.70 -0.69 3.86
CA HIS A 836 2.60 0.61 4.52
C HIS A 836 1.62 1.54 3.80
N PRO A 837 0.74 2.28 4.53
CA PRO A 837 -0.27 3.16 3.92
C PRO A 837 0.32 4.22 2.99
N GLU A 838 1.41 4.86 3.42
CA GLU A 838 2.08 5.95 2.68
C GLU A 838 2.96 5.47 1.49
N GLY A 839 2.92 4.17 1.17
CA GLY A 839 3.75 3.57 0.12
C GLY A 839 5.04 2.94 0.67
N PRO A 840 5.98 2.55 -0.20
CA PRO A 840 7.10 1.70 0.20
C PRO A 840 8.10 2.44 1.09
N GLY A 841 8.67 1.71 2.04
CA GLY A 841 9.55 2.23 3.06
C GLY A 841 10.56 1.18 3.53
N PHE A 842 10.85 1.13 4.83
CA PHE A 842 11.82 0.20 5.41
C PHE A 842 11.51 -1.27 5.08
N HIS A 843 10.25 -1.60 4.76
CA HIS A 843 9.83 -2.92 4.29
C HIS A 843 10.60 -3.42 3.06
N THR A 844 11.17 -2.52 2.24
CA THR A 844 12.06 -2.91 1.14
C THR A 844 13.30 -3.66 1.68
N ALA A 845 13.84 -3.22 2.81
CA ALA A 845 14.96 -3.89 3.46
C ALA A 845 14.54 -5.23 4.09
N PHE A 846 13.38 -5.27 4.77
CA PHE A 846 12.79 -6.50 5.29
C PHE A 846 12.63 -7.58 4.21
N LEU A 847 12.08 -7.23 3.05
CA LEU A 847 11.96 -8.16 1.92
C LEU A 847 13.33 -8.57 1.37
N ALA A 848 14.29 -7.63 1.33
CA ALA A 848 15.65 -7.92 0.89
C ALA A 848 16.39 -8.92 1.79
N GLU A 849 16.00 -9.09 3.05
CA GLU A 849 16.53 -10.17 3.90
C GLU A 849 16.18 -11.55 3.35
N GLY A 850 14.91 -11.76 2.98
CA GLY A 850 14.44 -13.00 2.36
C GLY A 850 15.10 -13.23 0.99
N VAL A 851 15.26 -12.17 0.19
CA VAL A 851 15.97 -12.24 -1.09
C VAL A 851 17.45 -12.58 -0.91
N ALA A 852 18.11 -12.06 0.13
CA ALA A 852 19.51 -12.36 0.41
C ALA A 852 19.73 -13.83 0.80
N ASP A 853 18.83 -14.43 1.57
CA ASP A 853 18.90 -15.86 1.89
C ASP A 853 18.60 -16.73 0.65
N ALA A 854 17.62 -16.35 -0.18
CA ALA A 854 17.40 -17.02 -1.46
C ALA A 854 18.58 -16.86 -2.42
N TRP A 855 19.31 -15.74 -2.37
CA TRP A 855 20.55 -15.54 -3.11
C TRP A 855 21.63 -16.52 -2.65
N LYS A 856 21.82 -16.66 -1.32
CA LYS A 856 22.72 -17.66 -0.74
C LYS A 856 22.36 -19.07 -1.21
N LEU A 857 21.08 -19.44 -1.15
CA LEU A 857 20.60 -20.76 -1.58
C LEU A 857 20.80 -20.99 -3.08
N ALA A 858 20.51 -20.00 -3.92
CA ALA A 858 20.76 -20.09 -5.36
C ALA A 858 22.26 -20.25 -5.66
N HIS A 859 23.13 -19.62 -4.87
CA HIS A 859 24.57 -19.77 -5.00
C HIS A 859 25.03 -21.18 -4.60
N SER A 860 24.58 -21.70 -3.45
CA SER A 860 24.95 -23.04 -2.97
C SER A 860 24.50 -24.16 -3.90
N LEU A 861 23.35 -23.99 -4.58
CA LEU A 861 22.82 -24.94 -5.56
C LEU A 861 23.37 -24.75 -6.99
N GLY A 862 24.30 -23.81 -7.22
CA GLY A 862 24.85 -23.55 -8.55
C GLY A 862 23.87 -22.92 -9.55
N ALA A 863 22.74 -22.37 -9.09
CA ALA A 863 21.72 -21.72 -9.91
C ALA A 863 22.15 -20.29 -10.33
N THR A 864 23.22 -20.19 -11.12
CA THR A 864 23.93 -18.93 -11.43
C THR A 864 23.05 -17.80 -11.96
N ALA A 865 22.07 -18.09 -12.83
CA ALA A 865 21.16 -17.07 -13.35
C ALA A 865 20.25 -16.47 -12.25
N ARG A 866 19.72 -17.31 -11.35
CA ARG A 866 18.94 -16.85 -10.19
C ARG A 866 19.82 -16.09 -9.19
N ALA A 867 21.00 -16.61 -8.88
CA ALA A 867 21.94 -15.94 -7.99
C ALA A 867 22.30 -14.52 -8.50
N ARG A 868 22.53 -14.35 -9.81
CA ARG A 868 22.77 -13.01 -10.40
C ARG A 868 21.55 -12.09 -10.27
N ARG A 869 20.34 -12.59 -10.53
CA ARG A 869 19.07 -11.83 -10.40
C ARG A 869 18.83 -11.40 -8.95
N TYR A 870 18.97 -12.31 -7.98
CA TYR A 870 18.74 -12.00 -6.57
C TYR A 870 19.80 -11.05 -6.01
N GLY A 871 21.08 -11.23 -6.36
CA GLY A 871 22.12 -10.27 -6.01
C GLY A 871 21.90 -8.88 -6.62
N HIS A 872 21.34 -8.78 -7.84
CA HIS A 872 20.91 -7.51 -8.41
C HIS A 872 19.73 -6.90 -7.65
N SER A 873 18.74 -7.72 -7.30
CA SER A 873 17.59 -7.30 -6.48
C SER A 873 18.03 -6.70 -5.14
N CYS A 874 18.95 -7.34 -4.42
CA CYS A 874 19.51 -6.78 -3.17
C CYS A 874 20.19 -5.43 -3.41
N ARG A 875 21.00 -5.28 -4.48
CA ARG A 875 21.63 -4.00 -4.83
C ARG A 875 20.60 -2.88 -5.01
N GLU A 876 19.53 -3.15 -5.75
CA GLU A 876 18.47 -2.18 -5.99
C GLU A 876 17.68 -1.85 -4.72
N ALA A 877 17.38 -2.86 -3.89
CA ALA A 877 16.73 -2.67 -2.61
C ALA A 877 17.56 -1.75 -1.69
N PHE A 878 18.87 -1.94 -1.62
CA PHE A 878 19.73 -1.09 -0.79
C PHE A 878 19.96 0.30 -1.37
N ARG A 879 19.94 0.45 -2.70
CA ARG A 879 19.94 1.77 -3.37
C ARG A 879 18.72 2.61 -2.96
N PHE A 880 17.58 1.96 -2.72
CA PHE A 880 16.42 2.61 -2.12
C PHE A 880 16.61 2.84 -0.62
N THR A 881 16.92 1.79 0.15
CA THR A 881 17.00 1.85 1.63
C THR A 881 17.97 2.92 2.14
N GLN A 882 19.10 3.15 1.45
CA GLN A 882 20.05 4.22 1.82
C GLN A 882 19.46 5.64 1.81
N ARG A 883 18.32 5.86 1.14
CA ARG A 883 17.57 7.13 1.16
C ARG A 883 16.79 7.34 2.47
N LEU A 884 16.52 6.26 3.20
CA LEU A 884 15.83 6.27 4.49
C LEU A 884 16.80 6.42 5.67
N ILE A 885 18.08 6.09 5.48
CA ILE A 885 19.12 6.25 6.49
C ILE A 885 19.35 7.75 6.75
N ILE A 886 19.24 8.16 8.01
CA ILE A 886 19.54 9.52 8.48
C ILE A 886 21.06 9.71 8.49
N ARG A 887 21.52 10.72 7.76
CA ARG A 887 22.91 11.14 7.64
C ARG A 887 23.12 12.51 8.26
N PRO A 888 24.38 12.94 8.49
CA PRO A 888 24.67 14.27 9.05
C PRO A 888 23.96 15.42 8.32
N GLU A 889 23.85 15.35 6.99
CA GLU A 889 23.13 16.35 6.18
C GLU A 889 21.62 16.42 6.44
N ASP A 890 20.99 15.33 6.93
CA ASP A 890 19.56 15.27 7.21
C ASP A 890 19.18 15.89 8.56
N THR A 891 20.17 16.13 9.42
CA THR A 891 19.95 16.46 10.84
C THR A 891 19.66 17.93 11.12
N PHE A 892 19.65 18.79 10.10
CA PHE A 892 19.46 20.24 10.25
C PHE A 892 18.18 20.60 11.00
N CYS A 893 17.11 19.83 10.81
CA CYS A 893 15.80 20.04 11.42
C CYS A 893 15.58 19.30 12.76
N MET A 894 16.58 18.57 13.25
CA MET A 894 16.46 17.69 14.42
C MET A 894 17.00 18.36 15.69
N VAL A 895 16.37 18.07 16.84
CA VAL A 895 16.76 18.65 18.14
C VAL A 895 18.04 18.02 18.69
N GLU A 896 18.26 16.72 18.46
CA GLU A 896 19.48 16.01 18.86
C GLU A 896 20.19 15.40 17.63
N PRO A 897 20.87 16.20 16.79
CA PRO A 897 21.46 15.74 15.52
C PRO A 897 22.29 14.45 15.62
N ASN A 898 23.19 14.39 16.61
CA ASN A 898 24.13 13.27 16.74
C ASN A 898 23.46 11.95 17.14
N ARG A 899 22.25 11.98 17.71
CA ARG A 899 21.51 10.78 18.12
C ARG A 899 20.66 10.19 17.03
N ALA A 900 20.36 10.96 15.99
CA ALA A 900 19.53 10.54 14.88
C ALA A 900 20.33 9.85 13.77
N VAL A 901 21.62 10.16 13.65
CA VAL A 901 22.49 9.62 12.60
C VAL A 901 22.56 8.10 12.67
N GLY A 902 22.35 7.44 11.52
CA GLY A 902 22.24 5.99 11.41
C GLY A 902 20.85 5.42 11.69
N GLY A 903 19.90 6.25 12.14
CA GLY A 903 18.49 5.86 12.19
C GLY A 903 17.92 5.62 10.80
N VAL A 904 16.90 4.76 10.69
CA VAL A 904 16.20 4.46 9.44
C VAL A 904 14.77 4.98 9.56
N ARG A 905 14.38 5.89 8.68
CA ARG A 905 13.01 6.41 8.61
C ARG A 905 12.05 5.33 8.09
N GLY A 906 10.81 5.30 8.61
CA GLY A 906 9.80 4.31 8.22
C GLY A 906 9.47 4.33 6.72
N ALA A 907 9.41 5.50 6.11
CA ALA A 907 9.19 5.75 4.69
C ALA A 907 9.77 7.12 4.28
N LEU A 908 9.73 7.47 3.00
CA LEU A 908 10.24 8.77 2.52
C LEU A 908 9.47 9.96 3.13
N SER A 909 8.16 9.80 3.37
CA SER A 909 7.23 10.83 3.83
C SER A 909 7.04 10.92 5.35
N VAL A 910 7.83 10.17 6.14
CA VAL A 910 7.83 10.21 7.61
C VAL A 910 9.24 10.43 8.14
N SER A 911 9.35 10.87 9.40
CA SER A 911 10.63 11.19 10.05
C SER A 911 10.97 10.29 11.24
N ASP A 912 10.01 9.51 11.72
CA ASP A 912 10.19 8.66 12.89
C ASP A 912 11.14 7.49 12.64
N VAL A 913 11.80 7.04 13.70
CA VAL A 913 12.73 5.91 13.67
C VAL A 913 12.32 4.91 14.74
N ARG A 914 11.84 3.75 14.31
CA ARG A 914 11.59 2.60 15.18
C ARG A 914 12.72 1.61 15.07
N ILE A 915 13.06 0.95 16.17
CA ILE A 915 14.29 0.16 16.26
C ILE A 915 14.32 -1.04 15.28
N ASP A 916 13.16 -1.61 14.93
CA ASP A 916 13.03 -2.67 13.92
C ASP A 916 13.31 -2.17 12.49
N TYR A 917 13.07 -0.89 12.18
CA TYR A 917 13.42 -0.34 10.86
C TYR A 917 14.93 -0.44 10.65
N VAL A 918 15.69 -0.11 11.70
CA VAL A 918 17.15 -0.17 11.71
C VAL A 918 17.63 -1.62 11.74
N GLY A 919 17.00 -2.47 12.58
CA GLY A 919 17.32 -3.90 12.66
C GLY A 919 17.16 -4.63 11.33
N HIS A 920 16.04 -4.48 10.65
CA HIS A 920 15.80 -5.09 9.33
C HIS A 920 16.80 -4.58 8.27
N ALA A 921 17.04 -3.26 8.23
CA ALA A 921 18.02 -2.69 7.30
C ALA A 921 19.45 -3.20 7.55
N LEU A 922 19.84 -3.34 8.81
CA LEU A 922 21.13 -3.89 9.21
C LEU A 922 21.25 -5.37 8.82
N ARG A 923 20.30 -6.22 9.22
CA ARG A 923 20.32 -7.67 8.88
C ARG A 923 20.39 -7.89 7.37
N ALA A 924 19.62 -7.13 6.59
CA ALA A 924 19.62 -7.26 5.13
C ALA A 924 21.00 -7.00 4.53
N LEU A 925 21.68 -5.93 4.98
CA LEU A 925 23.05 -5.61 4.55
C LEU A 925 24.04 -6.68 4.98
N LEU A 926 23.99 -7.15 6.23
CA LEU A 926 24.91 -8.17 6.76
C LEU A 926 24.79 -9.49 5.99
N LYS A 927 23.57 -9.94 5.71
CA LYS A 927 23.33 -11.14 4.89
C LYS A 927 23.91 -11.00 3.49
N ALA A 928 23.65 -9.87 2.83
CA ALA A 928 24.20 -9.63 1.49
C ALA A 928 25.74 -9.50 1.48
N VAL A 929 26.34 -8.97 2.56
CA VAL A 929 27.80 -8.92 2.74
C VAL A 929 28.40 -10.33 2.86
N ARG A 930 27.72 -11.29 3.50
CA ARG A 930 28.21 -12.67 3.64
C ARG A 930 28.13 -13.52 2.36
N VAL A 931 27.17 -13.22 1.48
CA VAL A 931 27.01 -13.96 0.21
C VAL A 931 28.01 -13.49 -0.84
N ARG A 932 28.44 -12.22 -0.75
CA ARG A 932 29.46 -11.62 -1.61
C ARG A 932 30.85 -12.12 -1.21
#